data_AF-A0A158NFH6-F1
#
_entry.id   AF-A0A158NFH6-F1
#
_cell.length_a   1.000
_cell.length_b   1.000
_cell.length_c   1.000
_cell.angle_alpha   90.00
_cell.angle_beta   90.00
_cell.angle_gamma   90.00
#
_symmetry.space_group_name_H-M   'P 1'
#
loop_
_entity.id
_entity.type
_entity.pdbx_description
1 polymer ?
#
loop_
_entity_poly.entity_id
_entity_poly.type
_entity_poly.pdbx_seq_one_letter_code
_entity_poly.pdbx_strand_id
1 'polypeptide(L)'
;MASNDEVKELLPFNTLAELYDTLDSRLIELPLVYITESVDYVYRGSDIVAQKVPLERVDRAEQPRTLVCHDMKGGYLEDRFLQGSTSYDSYVFYHWSIVDTFVYFSHHFVTIPPYGWITAAHHHGVKVLGTVITEGNNDTWDTILASEEDARKFADALVMIAKSYQFEGWLLNIENKIKQEDINNLIYFIKYLTETIHNEIEDSEIIWYDSVTNKGELNWQNELNDNNKEFFLHCDGIFLNYTWTESRLSNSCLLAKELDRDIKDIYVGLDVWGRGCPGGGGFNSAYALNLIREKGLSVAIFAPGWTHEYFGPNTFLILENLFWAQLFPYLYVHVPIFENDTFKTSFCRGAGICYYYNGEEYFEPYTVNGENTPEKKAFYNLRMQQLQLTIPVPHLQFTRSTQRILTEDENNESNETCEKKKNRIERIYENRKNIIRVCGNLVKFEDKLSTIDINTFEFCDQFSYNGGGCLKLITRDHRLYHRLFLVHIDLKQDIQAIIIYTESKIITSSNESNKNPILILGNNGNLKSILPYDSIRMNAKWKKCIYLTNLKTVHEIGVSFLTEYDCYIGEIVLEQRNRHFGVVLVVFGILVLVHGASLGGSGAGLWAGAAALVAGALGVVATLAASSTKTNSAFSSAHLASSLIALALSNMATITALTAVVRDSQRAPDVSFLSLSGDDSNVMEVDNGLAGLLASIGLLVASVAELLVSGYSCLTLTPKLCGCLRANTTDEMVIDGHLKTSNMVHQWVVTQNHMPAKNQQPPVYLVHPMPVPIHPMIQPPYGMPSTPGGFVSARSLPPMPYGAMPMLSHMPPYPGRPQSQMFRSKHKRQPFADQEETKRHTEVKNESPKMINEDQVDLAQTYTGLDKRISEEFISIAMDPDRKSKVSSCHGSEIGTAKTF
;
A
#
# COMPACT_ATOMS: atom_id res chain seq x y z
N MET A 1 26.44 -15.35 22.17
CA MET A 1 25.81 -16.19 21.12
C MET A 1 25.04 -15.24 20.22
N ALA A 2 25.21 -15.32 18.91
CA ALA A 2 24.17 -14.82 18.02
C ALA A 2 22.98 -15.78 18.12
N SER A 3 21.75 -15.29 17.96
CA SER A 3 20.66 -16.16 17.57
C SER A 3 20.92 -16.60 16.13
N ASN A 4 20.74 -17.90 15.85
CA ASN A 4 20.37 -18.30 14.50
C ASN A 4 18.90 -17.91 14.37
N ASP A 5 18.65 -16.69 13.89
CA ASP A 5 17.32 -16.29 13.42
C ASP A 5 17.03 -17.16 12.19
N GLU A 6 16.31 -18.25 12.42
CA GLU A 6 16.04 -19.28 11.42
C GLU A 6 15.25 -18.70 10.23
N VAL A 7 15.68 -19.06 9.02
CA VAL A 7 15.18 -18.45 7.79
C VAL A 7 13.72 -18.87 7.57
N LYS A 8 12.80 -17.92 7.70
CA LYS A 8 11.38 -18.19 7.50
C LYS A 8 11.05 -18.09 6.01
N GLU A 9 10.97 -19.24 5.36
CA GLU A 9 10.37 -19.40 4.05
C GLU A 9 8.89 -19.77 4.17
N LEU A 10 8.08 -19.42 3.17
CA LEU A 10 6.72 -19.92 2.98
C LEU A 10 6.69 -20.75 1.69
N LEU A 11 6.36 -22.03 1.84
CA LEU A 11 6.53 -23.07 0.82
C LEU A 11 5.18 -23.70 0.43
N PRO A 12 5.08 -24.30 -0.77
CA PRO A 12 3.92 -25.06 -1.19
C PRO A 12 3.93 -26.47 -0.58
N PHE A 13 2.77 -27.12 -0.59
CA PHE A 13 2.66 -28.55 -0.32
C PHE A 13 2.74 -29.34 -1.62
N ASN A 14 3.55 -30.40 -1.62
CA ASN A 14 3.80 -31.28 -2.76
C ASN A 14 2.99 -32.58 -2.68
N THR A 15 2.56 -32.98 -1.47
CA THR A 15 1.78 -34.20 -1.23
C THR A 15 0.64 -33.99 -0.24
N LEU A 16 -0.36 -34.87 -0.30
CA LEU A 16 -1.50 -34.87 0.63
C LEU A 16 -1.10 -35.21 2.08
N ALA A 17 -0.01 -35.94 2.28
CA ALA A 17 0.53 -36.22 3.62
C ALA A 17 1.17 -34.97 4.24
N GLU A 18 2.07 -34.32 3.51
CA GLU A 18 2.73 -33.06 3.88
C GLU A 18 1.72 -31.95 4.23
N LEU A 19 0.60 -31.89 3.49
CA LEU A 19 -0.54 -31.01 3.76
C LEU A 19 -1.17 -31.26 5.14
N TYR A 20 -1.55 -32.51 5.44
CA TYR A 20 -2.22 -32.87 6.70
C TYR A 20 -1.24 -32.84 7.90
N ASP A 21 0.00 -33.30 7.74
CA ASP A 21 1.04 -33.22 8.77
C ASP A 21 1.33 -31.76 9.18
N THR A 22 1.20 -30.81 8.23
CA THR A 22 1.37 -29.36 8.48
C THR A 22 0.10 -28.67 9.02
N LEU A 23 -1.02 -29.39 9.13
CA LEU A 23 -2.25 -28.93 9.78
C LEU A 23 -2.40 -29.51 11.20
N ASP A 24 -1.91 -30.73 11.43
CA ASP A 24 -1.77 -31.33 12.77
C ASP A 24 -0.61 -30.69 13.57
N SER A 25 0.40 -30.16 12.88
CA SER A 25 1.36 -29.21 13.44
C SER A 25 0.91 -27.76 13.22
N ARG A 26 1.43 -26.79 14.00
CA ARG A 26 0.96 -25.40 13.90
C ARG A 26 1.45 -24.72 12.62
N LEU A 27 0.51 -24.20 11.84
CA LEU A 27 0.77 -23.27 10.73
C LEU A 27 1.57 -22.02 11.18
N ILE A 28 2.26 -21.39 10.23
CA ILE A 28 3.07 -20.20 10.50
C ILE A 28 2.15 -18.99 10.70
N GLU A 29 2.11 -18.45 11.91
CA GLU A 29 1.43 -17.18 12.22
C GLU A 29 2.05 -16.02 11.41
N LEU A 30 1.30 -15.49 10.45
CA LEU A 30 1.64 -14.27 9.70
C LEU A 30 1.08 -13.02 10.41
N PRO A 31 1.73 -11.85 10.29
CA PRO A 31 1.13 -10.59 10.71
C PRO A 31 -0.18 -10.33 9.95
N LEU A 32 -1.11 -9.62 10.60
CA LEU A 32 -2.42 -9.35 10.03
C LEU A 32 -2.34 -8.29 8.91
N VAL A 33 -2.90 -8.61 7.74
CA VAL A 33 -3.05 -7.74 6.58
C VAL A 33 -4.53 -7.69 6.21
N TYR A 34 -4.97 -6.54 5.70
CA TYR A 34 -6.32 -6.33 5.19
C TYR A 34 -6.25 -5.85 3.74
N ILE A 35 -7.18 -6.32 2.92
CA ILE A 35 -7.39 -5.78 1.57
C ILE A 35 -7.87 -4.32 1.66
N THR A 36 -7.29 -3.45 0.83
CA THR A 36 -7.68 -2.04 0.75
C THR A 36 -9.00 -1.93 -0.01
N GLU A 37 -10.06 -1.48 0.64
CA GLU A 37 -11.37 -1.28 0.02
C GLU A 37 -11.26 -0.43 -1.26
N SER A 38 -12.15 -0.68 -2.23
CA SER A 38 -12.20 0.05 -3.49
C SER A 38 -13.64 0.40 -3.84
N VAL A 39 -13.84 1.56 -4.46
CA VAL A 39 -15.19 2.08 -4.76
C VAL A 39 -15.97 1.20 -5.75
N ASP A 40 -17.29 1.41 -5.74
CA ASP A 40 -18.30 0.79 -6.61
C ASP A 40 -18.14 1.11 -8.11
N TYR A 41 -17.30 2.09 -8.47
CA TYR A 41 -17.03 2.49 -9.84
C TYR A 41 -15.57 2.26 -10.28
N VAL A 42 -15.38 2.11 -11.59
CA VAL A 42 -14.07 2.07 -12.26
C VAL A 42 -13.99 3.13 -13.35
N TYR A 43 -12.77 3.43 -13.80
CA TYR A 43 -12.52 4.28 -14.98
C TYR A 43 -12.09 3.45 -16.19
N ARG A 44 -12.58 3.78 -17.38
CA ARG A 44 -12.16 3.10 -18.62
C ARG A 44 -10.69 3.43 -18.95
N GLY A 45 -9.84 2.43 -19.13
CA GLY A 45 -8.42 2.65 -19.43
C GLY A 45 -8.19 3.36 -20.77
N SER A 46 -9.09 3.18 -21.74
CA SER A 46 -9.14 3.94 -23.00
C SER A 46 -9.28 5.46 -22.79
N ASP A 47 -10.03 5.90 -21.77
CA ASP A 47 -10.29 7.31 -21.50
C ASP A 47 -9.10 8.00 -20.82
N ILE A 48 -8.38 7.24 -19.99
CA ILE A 48 -7.11 7.65 -19.37
C ILE A 48 -6.02 7.78 -20.44
N VAL A 49 -5.93 6.82 -21.36
CA VAL A 49 -5.05 6.84 -22.54
C VAL A 49 -5.37 8.01 -23.47
N ALA A 50 -6.65 8.30 -23.69
CA ALA A 50 -7.13 9.46 -24.44
C ALA A 50 -6.98 10.80 -23.68
N GLN A 51 -6.50 10.78 -22.44
CA GLN A 51 -6.32 11.94 -21.57
C GLN A 51 -7.62 12.75 -21.35
N LYS A 52 -8.78 12.08 -21.28
CA LYS A 52 -10.06 12.75 -21.01
C LYS A 52 -10.05 13.45 -19.63
N VAL A 53 -10.65 14.63 -19.60
CA VAL A 53 -10.96 15.43 -18.41
C VAL A 53 -12.36 16.04 -18.60
N PRO A 54 -13.35 15.74 -17.75
CA PRO A 54 -13.33 14.72 -16.69
C PRO A 54 -13.20 13.29 -17.24
N LEU A 55 -12.92 12.32 -16.36
CA LEU A 55 -13.08 10.90 -16.65
C LEU A 55 -14.52 10.46 -16.37
N GLU A 56 -15.01 9.50 -17.14
CA GLU A 56 -16.32 8.87 -16.95
C GLU A 56 -16.21 7.73 -15.92
N ARG A 57 -17.00 7.81 -14.84
CA ARG A 57 -17.16 6.71 -13.88
C ARG A 57 -18.18 5.72 -14.44
N VAL A 58 -17.85 4.44 -14.43
CA VAL A 58 -18.77 3.36 -14.79
C VAL A 58 -18.83 2.33 -13.68
N ASP A 59 -20.01 1.75 -13.47
CA ASP A 59 -20.29 0.74 -12.43
C ASP A 59 -19.32 -0.46 -12.57
N ARG A 60 -18.60 -0.78 -11.48
CA ARG A 60 -17.62 -1.87 -11.43
C ARG A 60 -18.28 -3.23 -11.60
N ALA A 61 -19.44 -3.46 -10.97
CA ALA A 61 -20.16 -4.73 -11.04
C ALA A 61 -20.62 -5.04 -12.47
N GLU A 62 -20.87 -4.00 -13.28
CA GLU A 62 -21.23 -4.15 -14.70
C GLU A 62 -20.06 -4.16 -15.68
N GLN A 63 -18.80 -4.06 -15.24
CA GLN A 63 -17.65 -4.22 -16.12
C GLN A 63 -17.07 -5.66 -16.00
N PRO A 64 -16.55 -6.23 -17.11
CA PRO A 64 -15.92 -7.55 -17.05
C PRO A 64 -14.54 -7.50 -16.38
N ARG A 65 -14.29 -8.49 -15.52
CA ARG A 65 -13.17 -8.55 -14.57
C ARG A 65 -11.83 -8.83 -15.25
N THR A 66 -10.74 -8.59 -14.53
CA THR A 66 -9.35 -8.87 -14.96
C THR A 66 -8.65 -9.76 -13.94
N LEU A 67 -8.46 -11.03 -14.27
CA LEU A 67 -7.66 -11.97 -13.50
C LEU A 67 -6.23 -12.00 -14.07
N VAL A 68 -5.23 -12.01 -13.19
CA VAL A 68 -3.81 -12.16 -13.56
C VAL A 68 -3.23 -13.40 -12.88
N CYS A 69 -2.82 -14.39 -13.66
CA CYS A 69 -2.22 -15.63 -13.19
C CYS A 69 -0.74 -15.62 -13.61
N HIS A 70 0.17 -15.35 -12.67
CA HIS A 70 1.46 -14.75 -13.04
C HIS A 70 2.46 -15.71 -13.71
N ASP A 71 2.38 -17.02 -13.44
CA ASP A 71 3.28 -18.12 -13.87
C ASP A 71 4.73 -17.63 -14.16
N MET A 72 5.50 -17.46 -13.09
CA MET A 72 6.83 -16.86 -13.13
C MET A 72 7.90 -17.90 -12.79
N LYS A 73 8.48 -18.56 -13.81
CA LYS A 73 9.50 -19.61 -13.65
C LYS A 73 9.14 -20.75 -12.69
N GLY A 74 7.84 -21.04 -12.50
CA GLY A 74 7.35 -22.03 -11.55
C GLY A 74 7.23 -21.57 -10.10
N GLY A 75 7.52 -20.31 -9.77
CA GLY A 75 7.33 -19.72 -8.44
C GLY A 75 8.42 -20.04 -7.40
N TYR A 76 8.23 -19.54 -6.18
CA TYR A 76 9.05 -19.72 -4.98
C TYR A 76 10.54 -19.42 -5.20
N LEU A 77 10.78 -18.31 -5.87
CA LEU A 77 12.10 -17.71 -6.02
C LEU A 77 12.40 -16.89 -4.75
N GLU A 78 12.94 -15.68 -4.91
CA GLU A 78 13.28 -14.76 -3.82
C GLU A 78 12.06 -14.21 -3.05
N ASP A 79 10.85 -14.51 -3.52
CA ASP A 79 9.55 -14.15 -2.93
C ASP A 79 9.10 -15.09 -1.80
N ARG A 80 9.66 -16.30 -1.68
CA ARG A 80 9.32 -17.23 -0.60
C ARG A 80 9.79 -16.78 0.80
N PHE A 81 10.77 -15.87 0.88
CA PHE A 81 11.35 -15.40 2.16
C PHE A 81 10.45 -14.35 2.85
N LEU A 82 9.98 -14.60 4.08
CA LEU A 82 9.13 -13.66 4.83
C LEU A 82 9.80 -12.30 5.10
N GLN A 83 11.14 -12.30 5.26
CA GLN A 83 11.97 -11.12 5.46
C GLN A 83 12.47 -10.50 4.15
N GLY A 84 12.22 -11.14 2.99
CA GLY A 84 12.82 -10.80 1.71
C GLY A 84 14.25 -11.30 1.54
N SER A 85 14.85 -10.99 0.39
CA SER A 85 16.19 -11.44 -0.04
C SER A 85 17.10 -10.28 -0.46
N THR A 86 18.35 -10.58 -0.83
CA THR A 86 19.33 -9.61 -1.37
C THR A 86 19.33 -9.47 -2.90
N SER A 87 18.38 -10.06 -3.63
CA SER A 87 18.20 -9.78 -5.07
C SER A 87 17.76 -8.32 -5.29
N TYR A 88 18.09 -7.72 -6.43
CA TYR A 88 17.46 -6.47 -6.93
C TYR A 88 16.81 -6.66 -8.31
N ASP A 89 17.02 -7.83 -8.91
CA ASP A 89 16.74 -8.19 -10.28
C ASP A 89 15.61 -9.23 -10.41
N SER A 90 14.98 -9.64 -9.29
CA SER A 90 13.77 -10.46 -9.26
C SER A 90 12.54 -9.74 -9.83
N TYR A 91 11.53 -10.52 -10.24
CA TYR A 91 10.30 -9.99 -10.82
C TYR A 91 9.46 -9.24 -9.77
N VAL A 92 9.00 -8.04 -10.13
CA VAL A 92 8.09 -7.21 -9.32
C VAL A 92 6.89 -6.81 -10.16
N PHE A 93 5.69 -7.22 -9.76
CA PHE A 93 4.47 -6.68 -10.36
C PHE A 93 4.12 -5.33 -9.73
N TYR A 94 3.58 -4.41 -10.53
CA TYR A 94 3.25 -3.04 -10.09
C TYR A 94 2.08 -2.42 -10.86
N HIS A 95 1.29 -3.23 -11.59
CA HIS A 95 0.13 -2.78 -12.36
C HIS A 95 -1.21 -3.19 -11.70
N TRP A 96 -1.24 -3.24 -10.36
CA TRP A 96 -2.38 -3.70 -9.57
C TRP A 96 -3.70 -2.98 -9.85
N SER A 97 -3.67 -1.69 -10.17
CA SER A 97 -4.87 -0.86 -10.38
C SER A 97 -5.74 -1.28 -11.58
N ILE A 98 -5.35 -2.31 -12.34
CA ILE A 98 -6.10 -2.88 -13.49
C ILE A 98 -6.36 -4.39 -13.32
N VAL A 99 -6.36 -4.89 -12.08
CA VAL A 99 -6.55 -6.30 -11.71
C VAL A 99 -7.62 -6.40 -10.64
N ASP A 100 -8.58 -7.31 -10.79
CA ASP A 100 -9.56 -7.66 -9.75
C ASP A 100 -9.02 -8.76 -8.83
N THR A 101 -8.46 -9.81 -9.44
CA THR A 101 -8.00 -11.03 -8.75
C THR A 101 -6.63 -11.46 -9.30
N PHE A 102 -5.67 -11.71 -8.41
CA PHE A 102 -4.32 -12.18 -8.73
C PHE A 102 -4.15 -13.63 -8.26
N VAL A 103 -3.83 -14.54 -9.18
CA VAL A 103 -3.53 -15.94 -8.84
C VAL A 103 -2.01 -16.09 -8.73
N TYR A 104 -1.55 -16.49 -7.54
CA TYR A 104 -0.18 -16.95 -7.38
C TYR A 104 -0.08 -18.41 -7.85
N PHE A 105 0.71 -18.63 -8.91
CA PHE A 105 0.70 -19.86 -9.69
C PHE A 105 2.07 -20.55 -9.67
N SER A 106 2.04 -21.85 -9.41
CA SER A 106 3.19 -22.75 -9.41
C SER A 106 2.73 -24.14 -9.86
N HIS A 107 3.66 -25.05 -10.13
CA HIS A 107 3.36 -26.45 -10.47
C HIS A 107 3.39 -27.38 -9.23
N HIS A 108 3.23 -26.84 -8.02
CA HIS A 108 3.18 -27.61 -6.77
C HIS A 108 1.74 -27.86 -6.31
N PHE A 109 1.47 -29.07 -5.78
CA PHE A 109 0.12 -29.61 -5.54
C PHE A 109 -0.85 -28.64 -4.86
N VAL A 110 -0.46 -28.06 -3.73
CA VAL A 110 -1.19 -26.96 -3.09
C VAL A 110 -0.25 -25.78 -2.94
N THR A 111 -0.45 -24.79 -3.80
CA THR A 111 0.37 -23.58 -3.94
C THR A 111 -0.17 -22.48 -3.01
N ILE A 112 0.60 -22.09 -2.00
CA ILE A 112 0.28 -21.03 -1.06
C ILE A 112 0.92 -19.71 -1.52
N PRO A 113 0.15 -18.61 -1.72
CA PRO A 113 0.72 -17.32 -2.11
C PRO A 113 1.75 -16.84 -1.06
N PRO A 114 3.01 -16.52 -1.45
CA PRO A 114 3.99 -15.98 -0.51
C PRO A 114 3.53 -14.65 0.08
N TYR A 115 3.77 -14.47 1.38
CA TYR A 115 3.25 -13.33 2.14
C TYR A 115 3.61 -11.95 1.56
N GLY A 116 4.72 -11.84 0.81
CA GLY A 116 5.06 -10.64 0.06
C GLY A 116 4.08 -10.29 -1.07
N TRP A 117 3.57 -11.29 -1.79
CA TRP A 117 2.56 -11.12 -2.82
C TRP A 117 1.20 -10.76 -2.24
N ILE A 118 0.78 -11.44 -1.15
CA ILE A 118 -0.43 -11.11 -0.39
C ILE A 118 -0.38 -9.64 0.05
N THR A 119 0.67 -9.24 0.78
CA THR A 119 0.84 -7.86 1.27
C THR A 119 0.80 -6.83 0.12
N ALA A 120 1.46 -7.12 -1.01
CA ALA A 120 1.51 -6.19 -2.15
C ALA A 120 0.15 -6.04 -2.86
N ALA A 121 -0.59 -7.13 -3.05
CA ALA A 121 -1.90 -7.12 -3.70
C ALA A 121 -2.98 -6.48 -2.80
N HIS A 122 -3.05 -6.88 -1.54
CA HIS A 122 -4.00 -6.36 -0.55
C HIS A 122 -3.84 -4.84 -0.35
N HIS A 123 -2.61 -4.34 -0.28
CA HIS A 123 -2.33 -2.90 -0.19
C HIS A 123 -2.77 -2.09 -1.43
N HIS A 124 -3.07 -2.75 -2.55
CA HIS A 124 -3.64 -2.12 -3.75
C HIS A 124 -5.12 -2.47 -3.99
N GLY A 125 -5.77 -3.20 -3.08
CA GLY A 125 -7.18 -3.59 -3.19
C GLY A 125 -7.44 -4.75 -4.15
N VAL A 126 -6.46 -5.63 -4.35
CA VAL A 126 -6.53 -6.79 -5.25
C VAL A 126 -6.56 -8.08 -4.45
N LYS A 127 -7.52 -8.97 -4.74
CA LYS A 127 -7.63 -10.28 -4.10
C LYS A 127 -6.53 -11.23 -4.56
N VAL A 128 -6.11 -12.16 -3.70
CA VAL A 128 -5.09 -13.16 -4.02
C VAL A 128 -5.64 -14.57 -3.87
N LEU A 129 -5.47 -15.40 -4.90
CA LEU A 129 -5.78 -16.82 -4.85
C LEU A 129 -4.50 -17.67 -4.87
N GLY A 130 -4.51 -18.76 -4.11
CA GLY A 130 -3.59 -19.88 -4.29
C GLY A 130 -3.96 -20.72 -5.52
N THR A 131 -3.19 -21.78 -5.76
CA THR A 131 -3.48 -22.75 -6.83
C THR A 131 -3.48 -24.17 -6.27
N VAL A 132 -4.55 -24.93 -6.49
CA VAL A 132 -4.53 -26.40 -6.38
C VAL A 132 -4.33 -26.94 -7.78
N ILE A 133 -3.19 -27.58 -8.03
CA ILE A 133 -2.84 -28.13 -9.34
C ILE A 133 -2.40 -29.58 -9.23
N THR A 134 -2.81 -30.41 -10.18
CA THR A 134 -2.31 -31.78 -10.29
C THR A 134 -2.00 -32.09 -11.76
N GLU A 135 -0.85 -32.71 -12.02
CA GLU A 135 -0.39 -33.04 -13.36
C GLU A 135 0.07 -34.51 -13.41
N GLY A 136 -0.28 -35.23 -14.48
CA GLY A 136 0.24 -36.58 -14.75
C GLY A 136 -0.44 -37.70 -13.93
N ASN A 137 0.01 -37.96 -12.70
CA ASN A 137 -0.45 -39.11 -11.91
C ASN A 137 -1.72 -38.83 -11.09
N ASN A 138 -2.65 -39.80 -10.98
CA ASN A 138 -3.98 -39.59 -10.39
C ASN A 138 -4.12 -40.07 -8.93
N ASP A 139 -3.13 -40.76 -8.35
CA ASP A 139 -3.20 -41.36 -7.00
C ASP A 139 -3.73 -40.40 -5.91
N THR A 140 -3.44 -39.10 -6.04
CA THR A 140 -3.94 -38.04 -5.16
C THR A 140 -5.46 -37.89 -5.22
N TRP A 141 -6.07 -37.84 -6.41
CA TRP A 141 -7.53 -37.76 -6.57
C TRP A 141 -8.22 -39.09 -6.33
N ASP A 142 -7.57 -40.21 -6.64
CA ASP A 142 -7.99 -41.55 -6.22
C ASP A 142 -8.15 -41.66 -4.68
N THR A 143 -7.41 -40.85 -3.92
CA THR A 143 -7.52 -40.76 -2.46
C THR A 143 -8.58 -39.72 -2.03
N ILE A 144 -8.53 -38.50 -2.58
CA ILE A 144 -9.44 -37.39 -2.19
C ILE A 144 -10.90 -37.69 -2.57
N LEU A 145 -11.14 -38.39 -3.68
CA LEU A 145 -12.49 -38.68 -4.18
C LEU A 145 -13.02 -40.05 -3.75
N ALA A 146 -12.32 -40.76 -2.86
CA ALA A 146 -12.74 -42.08 -2.36
C ALA A 146 -14.10 -42.04 -1.63
N SER A 147 -14.44 -40.89 -1.01
CA SER A 147 -15.75 -40.63 -0.42
C SER A 147 -16.05 -39.12 -0.34
N GLU A 148 -17.32 -38.77 -0.07
CA GLU A 148 -17.69 -37.38 0.29
C GLU A 148 -17.01 -36.90 1.59
N GLU A 149 -16.55 -37.80 2.47
CA GLU A 149 -15.85 -37.46 3.72
C GLU A 149 -14.38 -37.10 3.46
N ASP A 150 -13.70 -37.85 2.60
CA ASP A 150 -12.33 -37.54 2.15
C ASP A 150 -12.28 -36.24 1.34
N ALA A 151 -13.25 -36.05 0.44
CA ALA A 151 -13.44 -34.83 -0.34
C ALA A 151 -13.66 -33.61 0.57
N ARG A 152 -14.52 -33.76 1.59
CA ARG A 152 -14.78 -32.73 2.61
C ARG A 152 -13.52 -32.39 3.40
N LYS A 153 -12.79 -33.40 3.88
CA LYS A 153 -11.54 -33.20 4.64
C LYS A 153 -10.50 -32.39 3.85
N PHE A 154 -10.38 -32.64 2.54
CA PHE A 154 -9.47 -31.87 1.69
C PHE A 154 -9.97 -30.42 1.48
N ALA A 155 -11.28 -30.20 1.33
CA ALA A 155 -11.84 -28.86 1.26
C ALA A 155 -11.67 -28.07 2.58
N ASP A 156 -11.98 -28.68 3.72
CA ASP A 156 -11.80 -28.06 5.05
C ASP A 156 -10.32 -27.64 5.27
N ALA A 157 -9.38 -28.47 4.82
CA ALA A 157 -7.94 -28.16 4.85
C ALA A 157 -7.59 -26.94 4.00
N LEU A 158 -8.11 -26.84 2.76
CA LEU A 158 -7.89 -25.69 1.88
C LEU A 158 -8.49 -24.39 2.44
N VAL A 159 -9.66 -24.46 3.10
CA VAL A 159 -10.26 -23.29 3.77
C VAL A 159 -9.43 -22.86 4.98
N MET A 160 -8.99 -23.81 5.82
CA MET A 160 -8.15 -23.52 6.99
C MET A 160 -6.83 -22.86 6.60
N ILE A 161 -6.23 -23.29 5.49
CA ILE A 161 -4.99 -22.74 4.93
C ILE A 161 -5.20 -21.31 4.39
N ALA A 162 -6.24 -21.09 3.58
CA ALA A 162 -6.58 -19.78 3.04
C ALA A 162 -6.84 -18.76 4.17
N LYS A 163 -7.59 -19.18 5.19
CA LYS A 163 -7.92 -18.36 6.38
C LYS A 163 -6.70 -18.05 7.25
N SER A 164 -5.79 -19.01 7.44
CA SER A 164 -4.60 -18.83 8.29
C SER A 164 -3.52 -17.98 7.64
N TYR A 165 -3.33 -18.12 6.34
CA TYR A 165 -2.35 -17.34 5.57
C TYR A 165 -2.92 -16.05 4.96
N GLN A 166 -4.23 -15.79 5.14
CA GLN A 166 -4.92 -14.56 4.75
C GLN A 166 -4.91 -14.33 3.22
N PHE A 167 -5.53 -15.25 2.48
CA PHE A 167 -5.80 -15.07 1.05
C PHE A 167 -7.18 -15.62 0.67
N GLU A 168 -7.73 -15.15 -0.45
CA GLU A 168 -9.17 -15.16 -0.74
C GLU A 168 -9.67 -16.41 -1.48
N GLY A 169 -8.85 -17.45 -1.66
CA GLY A 169 -9.30 -18.71 -2.26
C GLY A 169 -8.36 -19.31 -3.28
N TRP A 170 -8.92 -19.96 -4.31
CA TRP A 170 -8.20 -21.00 -5.07
C TRP A 170 -8.55 -21.04 -6.56
N LEU A 171 -7.52 -21.08 -7.42
CA LEU A 171 -7.62 -21.66 -8.75
C LEU A 171 -7.49 -23.19 -8.64
N LEU A 172 -8.47 -23.92 -9.17
CA LEU A 172 -8.47 -25.38 -9.28
C LEU A 172 -8.08 -25.79 -10.71
N ASN A 173 -6.86 -26.31 -10.90
CA ASN A 173 -6.37 -26.83 -12.19
C ASN A 173 -6.08 -28.33 -12.12
N ILE A 174 -7.05 -29.16 -12.51
CA ILE A 174 -6.93 -30.62 -12.48
C ILE A 174 -6.49 -31.13 -13.86
N GLU A 175 -5.18 -31.26 -14.10
CA GLU A 175 -4.63 -31.80 -15.35
C GLU A 175 -4.39 -33.32 -15.26
N ASN A 176 -5.40 -34.05 -14.79
CA ASN A 176 -5.43 -35.51 -14.71
C ASN A 176 -6.74 -36.11 -15.25
N LYS A 177 -6.70 -37.41 -15.56
CA LYS A 177 -7.90 -38.19 -15.82
C LYS A 177 -8.51 -38.69 -14.50
N ILE A 178 -9.70 -38.20 -14.18
CA ILE A 178 -10.53 -38.66 -13.07
C ILE A 178 -11.35 -39.89 -13.52
N LYS A 179 -11.72 -40.80 -12.60
CA LYS A 179 -12.61 -41.92 -12.96
C LYS A 179 -14.04 -41.43 -13.14
N GLN A 180 -14.79 -42.04 -14.06
CA GLN A 180 -16.18 -41.67 -14.32
C GLN A 180 -17.09 -41.81 -13.08
N GLU A 181 -16.79 -42.76 -12.19
CA GLU A 181 -17.47 -42.98 -10.91
C GLU A 181 -17.18 -41.88 -9.86
N ASP A 182 -15.97 -41.32 -9.87
CA ASP A 182 -15.49 -40.33 -8.88
C ASP A 182 -15.99 -38.90 -9.20
N ILE A 183 -16.57 -38.65 -10.39
CA ILE A 183 -16.98 -37.32 -10.85
C ILE A 183 -18.03 -36.66 -9.95
N ASN A 184 -18.95 -37.44 -9.38
CA ASN A 184 -19.94 -36.90 -8.43
C ASN A 184 -19.25 -36.38 -7.15
N ASN A 185 -18.21 -37.06 -6.68
CA ASN A 185 -17.43 -36.65 -5.51
C ASN A 185 -16.56 -35.43 -5.81
N LEU A 186 -16.09 -35.26 -7.06
CA LEU A 186 -15.41 -34.05 -7.51
C LEU A 186 -16.36 -32.84 -7.58
N ILE A 187 -17.58 -33.03 -8.09
CA ILE A 187 -18.62 -32.00 -8.10
C ILE A 187 -19.01 -31.63 -6.66
N TYR A 188 -19.18 -32.61 -5.77
CA TYR A 188 -19.39 -32.41 -4.34
C TYR A 188 -18.23 -31.61 -3.71
N PHE A 189 -16.97 -31.96 -3.99
CA PHE A 189 -15.79 -31.26 -3.50
C PHE A 189 -15.81 -29.78 -3.89
N ILE A 190 -15.98 -29.47 -5.18
CA ILE A 190 -15.99 -28.09 -5.69
C ILE A 190 -17.13 -27.29 -5.04
N LYS A 191 -18.33 -27.89 -4.96
CA LYS A 191 -19.48 -27.25 -4.32
C LYS A 191 -19.24 -26.98 -2.84
N TYR A 192 -18.81 -27.99 -2.08
CA TYR A 192 -18.61 -27.87 -0.64
C TYR A 192 -17.46 -26.91 -0.31
N LEU A 193 -16.36 -26.92 -1.08
CA LEU A 193 -15.27 -25.95 -0.94
C LEU A 193 -15.78 -24.51 -1.15
N THR A 194 -16.54 -24.27 -2.22
CA THR A 194 -17.10 -22.94 -2.54
C THR A 194 -18.11 -22.50 -1.48
N GLU A 195 -19.05 -23.36 -1.08
CA GLU A 195 -20.01 -23.06 -0.01
C GLU A 195 -19.32 -22.81 1.35
N THR A 196 -18.23 -23.51 1.66
CA THR A 196 -17.55 -23.38 2.96
C THR A 196 -16.63 -22.17 3.02
N ILE A 197 -15.89 -21.86 1.94
CA ILE A 197 -14.95 -20.73 1.94
C ILE A 197 -15.68 -19.38 2.06
N HIS A 198 -16.81 -19.20 1.37
CA HIS A 198 -17.66 -17.99 1.47
C HIS A 198 -18.30 -17.79 2.86
N ASN A 199 -18.38 -18.83 3.69
CA ASN A 199 -18.84 -18.70 5.09
C ASN A 199 -17.69 -18.31 6.04
N GLU A 200 -16.44 -18.54 5.65
CA GLU A 200 -15.26 -18.42 6.52
C GLU A 200 -14.33 -17.24 6.15
N ILE A 201 -14.42 -16.73 4.91
CA ILE A 201 -13.62 -15.66 4.31
C ILE A 201 -14.54 -14.78 3.44
N GLU A 202 -14.54 -13.46 3.68
CA GLU A 202 -15.33 -12.48 2.91
C GLU A 202 -14.72 -12.22 1.52
N ASP A 203 -15.55 -11.91 0.52
CA ASP A 203 -15.18 -11.70 -0.89
C ASP A 203 -14.36 -12.84 -1.55
N SER A 204 -14.42 -14.05 -1.00
CA SER A 204 -13.64 -15.20 -1.47
C SER A 204 -13.98 -15.64 -2.91
N GLU A 205 -13.13 -16.46 -3.54
CA GLU A 205 -13.30 -16.88 -4.93
C GLU A 205 -12.68 -18.25 -5.25
N ILE A 206 -13.48 -19.17 -5.78
CA ILE A 206 -13.06 -20.46 -6.35
C ILE A 206 -13.20 -20.40 -7.88
N ILE A 207 -12.09 -20.56 -8.58
CA ILE A 207 -12.04 -20.58 -10.05
C ILE A 207 -11.72 -21.99 -10.54
N TRP A 208 -12.56 -22.52 -11.43
CA TRP A 208 -12.31 -23.80 -12.11
C TRP A 208 -11.55 -23.60 -13.43
N TYR A 209 -10.48 -24.35 -13.68
CA TYR A 209 -9.81 -24.35 -14.98
C TYR A 209 -10.44 -25.38 -15.93
N ASP A 210 -10.71 -24.97 -17.17
CA ASP A 210 -11.30 -25.75 -18.27
C ASP A 210 -10.41 -26.93 -18.71
N SER A 211 -10.44 -28.02 -17.94
CA SER A 211 -9.50 -29.16 -18.00
C SER A 211 -10.20 -30.52 -18.06
N VAL A 212 -10.80 -30.96 -16.95
CA VAL A 212 -11.52 -32.24 -16.84
C VAL A 212 -12.96 -32.06 -17.34
N THR A 213 -13.45 -33.06 -18.07
CA THR A 213 -14.85 -33.14 -18.52
C THR A 213 -15.73 -33.87 -17.49
N ASN A 214 -17.06 -33.73 -17.60
CA ASN A 214 -18.05 -34.54 -16.85
C ASN A 214 -17.98 -36.07 -17.06
N LYS A 215 -17.01 -36.56 -17.87
CA LYS A 215 -16.68 -37.98 -18.04
C LYS A 215 -15.36 -38.38 -17.37
N GLY A 216 -14.69 -37.44 -16.71
CA GLY A 216 -13.36 -37.62 -16.14
C GLY A 216 -12.21 -37.58 -17.14
N GLU A 217 -12.49 -37.52 -18.44
CA GLU A 217 -11.45 -37.34 -19.46
C GLU A 217 -10.87 -35.92 -19.39
N LEU A 218 -9.53 -35.83 -19.29
CA LEU A 218 -8.77 -34.58 -19.44
C LEU A 218 -8.79 -34.14 -20.90
N ASN A 219 -9.46 -33.02 -21.18
CA ASN A 219 -9.59 -32.45 -22.51
C ASN A 219 -10.12 -31.02 -22.37
N TRP A 220 -9.31 -30.01 -22.68
CA TRP A 220 -9.70 -28.59 -22.57
C TRP A 220 -10.74 -28.20 -23.64
N GLN A 221 -11.92 -27.67 -23.27
CA GLN A 221 -12.98 -27.30 -24.23
C GLN A 221 -12.63 -26.04 -25.02
N ASN A 222 -11.97 -25.07 -24.40
CA ASN A 222 -11.76 -23.69 -24.88
C ASN A 222 -13.08 -22.91 -25.07
N GLU A 223 -14.15 -23.35 -24.42
CA GLU A 223 -15.49 -22.75 -24.38
C GLU A 223 -16.27 -23.34 -23.20
N LEU A 224 -17.24 -22.61 -22.65
CA LEU A 224 -18.23 -23.16 -21.73
C LEU A 224 -19.23 -24.00 -22.56
N ASN A 225 -19.35 -25.30 -22.27
CA ASN A 225 -20.31 -26.20 -22.92
C ASN A 225 -20.75 -27.36 -22.00
N ASP A 226 -21.59 -28.27 -22.52
CA ASP A 226 -22.12 -29.43 -21.78
C ASP A 226 -21.08 -30.34 -21.11
N ASN A 227 -19.79 -30.26 -21.46
CA ASN A 227 -18.75 -31.09 -20.87
C ASN A 227 -18.14 -30.49 -19.60
N ASN A 228 -18.20 -29.16 -19.40
CA ASN A 228 -17.61 -28.45 -18.24
C ASN A 228 -18.61 -27.60 -17.43
N LYS A 229 -19.85 -27.42 -17.90
CA LYS A 229 -20.86 -26.60 -17.21
C LYS A 229 -21.17 -27.00 -15.77
N GLU A 230 -21.14 -28.29 -15.43
CA GLU A 230 -21.46 -28.77 -14.08
C GLU A 230 -20.45 -28.25 -13.04
N PHE A 231 -19.18 -28.11 -13.42
CA PHE A 231 -18.16 -27.51 -12.54
C PHE A 231 -18.39 -25.99 -12.41
N PHE A 232 -18.66 -25.30 -13.52
CA PHE A 232 -18.98 -23.87 -13.54
C PHE A 232 -20.19 -23.52 -12.66
N LEU A 233 -21.23 -24.35 -12.64
CA LEU A 233 -22.41 -24.18 -11.78
C LEU A 233 -22.13 -24.26 -10.28
N HIS A 234 -20.96 -24.76 -9.87
CA HIS A 234 -20.59 -25.00 -8.47
C HIS A 234 -19.36 -24.21 -8.01
N CYS A 235 -18.86 -23.27 -8.82
CA CYS A 235 -17.78 -22.34 -8.48
C CYS A 235 -18.08 -20.91 -8.96
N ASP A 236 -17.31 -19.93 -8.49
CA ASP A 236 -17.54 -18.50 -8.75
C ASP A 236 -17.20 -18.11 -10.19
N GLY A 237 -16.27 -18.80 -10.83
CA GLY A 237 -15.97 -18.59 -12.25
C GLY A 237 -15.21 -19.72 -12.93
N ILE A 238 -15.19 -19.70 -14.27
CA ILE A 238 -14.45 -20.65 -15.10
C ILE A 238 -13.35 -19.94 -15.89
N PHE A 239 -12.12 -20.42 -15.75
CA PHE A 239 -10.96 -20.02 -16.55
C PHE A 239 -10.90 -20.93 -17.78
N LEU A 240 -11.32 -20.42 -18.94
CA LEU A 240 -11.31 -21.14 -20.22
C LEU A 240 -9.90 -21.26 -20.80
N ASN A 241 -9.56 -22.42 -21.36
CA ASN A 241 -8.24 -22.64 -21.96
C ASN A 241 -8.01 -21.74 -23.20
N TYR A 242 -6.75 -21.36 -23.41
CA TYR A 242 -6.35 -20.29 -24.32
C TYR A 242 -6.47 -20.59 -25.84
N THR A 243 -6.85 -21.80 -26.26
CA THR A 243 -7.07 -22.16 -27.70
C THR A 243 -8.53 -21.99 -28.15
N TRP A 244 -9.13 -20.85 -27.79
CA TRP A 244 -10.50 -20.46 -28.14
C TRP A 244 -10.62 -19.79 -29.52
N THR A 245 -11.86 -19.55 -29.95
CA THR A 245 -12.22 -18.80 -31.17
C THR A 245 -13.38 -17.84 -30.87
N GLU A 246 -13.63 -16.83 -31.71
CA GLU A 246 -14.76 -15.91 -31.51
C GLU A 246 -16.12 -16.61 -31.48
N SER A 247 -16.28 -17.72 -32.22
CA SER A 247 -17.49 -18.56 -32.16
C SER A 247 -17.63 -19.24 -30.81
N ARG A 248 -16.54 -19.81 -30.28
CA ARG A 248 -16.47 -20.43 -28.94
C ARG A 248 -16.77 -19.44 -27.81
N LEU A 249 -16.25 -18.21 -27.91
CA LEU A 249 -16.61 -17.14 -26.97
C LEU A 249 -18.11 -16.82 -27.06
N SER A 250 -18.65 -16.74 -28.27
CA SER A 250 -20.08 -16.46 -28.49
C SER A 250 -20.98 -17.60 -27.97
N ASN A 251 -20.58 -18.87 -28.13
CA ASN A 251 -21.24 -20.03 -27.54
C ASN A 251 -21.24 -19.93 -26.01
N SER A 252 -20.10 -19.58 -25.41
CA SER A 252 -19.94 -19.44 -23.96
C SER A 252 -20.87 -18.34 -23.39
N CYS A 253 -20.97 -17.20 -24.08
CA CYS A 253 -21.90 -16.12 -23.73
C CYS A 253 -23.38 -16.50 -23.86
N LEU A 254 -23.73 -17.48 -24.71
CA LEU A 254 -25.10 -18.00 -24.84
C LEU A 254 -25.39 -18.98 -23.71
N LEU A 255 -24.54 -19.98 -23.50
CA LEU A 255 -24.79 -21.01 -22.49
C LEU A 255 -24.80 -20.45 -21.05
N ALA A 256 -23.93 -19.49 -20.71
CA ALA A 256 -24.03 -18.84 -19.39
C ALA A 256 -25.41 -18.20 -19.14
N LYS A 257 -25.99 -17.56 -20.16
CA LYS A 257 -27.33 -16.96 -20.10
C LYS A 257 -28.46 -18.00 -20.08
N GLU A 258 -28.26 -19.14 -20.72
CA GLU A 258 -29.18 -20.29 -20.62
C GLU A 258 -29.11 -20.97 -19.23
N LEU A 259 -28.01 -20.78 -18.50
CA LEU A 259 -27.78 -21.27 -17.13
C LEU A 259 -28.07 -20.22 -16.03
N ASP A 260 -28.61 -19.05 -16.40
CA ASP A 260 -28.84 -17.90 -15.50
C ASP A 260 -27.58 -17.45 -14.71
N ARG A 261 -26.40 -17.60 -15.33
CA ARG A 261 -25.10 -17.15 -14.81
C ARG A 261 -24.56 -15.96 -15.61
N ASP A 262 -23.77 -15.14 -14.93
CA ASP A 262 -23.18 -13.96 -15.54
C ASP A 262 -22.05 -14.33 -16.50
N ILE A 263 -21.96 -13.65 -17.64
CA ILE A 263 -20.84 -13.79 -18.58
C ILE A 263 -19.53 -13.23 -17.99
N LYS A 264 -19.62 -12.37 -16.97
CA LYS A 264 -18.48 -11.84 -16.20
C LYS A 264 -17.81 -12.92 -15.33
N ASP A 265 -18.44 -14.07 -15.09
CA ASP A 265 -17.85 -15.22 -14.40
C ASP A 265 -17.00 -16.12 -15.34
N ILE A 266 -17.04 -15.88 -16.67
CA ILE A 266 -16.21 -16.58 -17.65
C ILE A 266 -14.91 -15.77 -17.86
N TYR A 267 -13.82 -16.25 -17.28
CA TYR A 267 -12.48 -15.72 -17.47
C TYR A 267 -11.81 -16.39 -18.69
N VAL A 268 -11.76 -15.68 -19.82
CA VAL A 268 -11.15 -16.23 -21.04
C VAL A 268 -9.63 -16.22 -20.93
N GLY A 269 -8.99 -17.38 -21.09
CA GLY A 269 -7.55 -17.54 -21.01
C GLY A 269 -6.78 -16.81 -22.11
N LEU A 270 -5.79 -16.01 -21.69
CA LEU A 270 -4.89 -15.25 -22.55
C LEU A 270 -3.45 -15.60 -22.17
N ASP A 271 -2.89 -16.61 -22.82
CA ASP A 271 -1.48 -16.98 -22.63
C ASP A 271 -0.53 -15.99 -23.31
N VAL A 272 0.27 -15.30 -22.49
CA VAL A 272 1.27 -14.34 -22.96
C VAL A 272 2.43 -15.02 -23.68
N TRP A 273 2.67 -16.33 -23.52
CA TRP A 273 3.64 -17.07 -24.34
C TRP A 273 3.10 -17.47 -25.72
N GLY A 274 1.80 -17.29 -25.99
CA GLY A 274 1.21 -17.50 -27.31
C GLY A 274 1.03 -18.97 -27.73
N ARG A 275 0.86 -19.90 -26.77
CA ARG A 275 0.64 -21.36 -26.97
C ARG A 275 -0.71 -21.67 -27.62
N GLY A 276 -0.91 -21.19 -28.85
CA GLY A 276 -2.18 -21.29 -29.58
C GLY A 276 -3.19 -20.18 -29.26
N CYS A 277 -2.89 -19.32 -28.28
CA CYS A 277 -3.65 -18.09 -28.01
C CYS A 277 -3.77 -17.21 -29.28
N PRO A 278 -4.97 -16.71 -29.62
CA PRO A 278 -5.17 -15.76 -30.73
C PRO A 278 -4.20 -14.58 -30.68
N GLY A 279 -3.74 -14.13 -31.86
CA GLY A 279 -2.68 -13.12 -31.98
C GLY A 279 -1.25 -13.62 -31.69
N GLY A 280 -1.08 -14.72 -30.96
CA GLY A 280 0.22 -15.35 -30.70
C GLY A 280 1.03 -14.76 -29.55
N GLY A 281 0.36 -14.18 -28.54
CA GLY A 281 0.98 -13.73 -27.28
C GLY A 281 1.94 -12.54 -27.38
N GLY A 282 2.73 -12.33 -26.33
CA GLY A 282 3.64 -11.21 -26.15
C GLY A 282 2.94 -9.87 -26.35
N PHE A 283 3.55 -8.97 -27.13
CA PHE A 283 2.92 -7.69 -27.47
C PHE A 283 1.62 -7.81 -28.29
N ASN A 284 1.33 -8.97 -28.90
CA ASN A 284 0.06 -9.21 -29.59
C ASN A 284 -1.07 -9.64 -28.63
N SER A 285 -0.79 -9.82 -27.32
CA SER A 285 -1.83 -10.12 -26.31
C SER A 285 -2.98 -9.09 -26.31
N ALA A 286 -2.70 -7.84 -26.67
CA ALA A 286 -3.73 -6.80 -26.85
C ALA A 286 -4.79 -7.14 -27.91
N TYR A 287 -4.46 -7.94 -28.93
CA TYR A 287 -5.43 -8.40 -29.94
C TYR A 287 -6.39 -9.44 -29.35
N ALA A 288 -5.87 -10.41 -28.59
CA ALA A 288 -6.70 -11.38 -27.88
C ALA A 288 -7.62 -10.69 -26.86
N LEU A 289 -7.06 -9.77 -26.06
CA LEU A 289 -7.82 -9.01 -25.06
C LEU A 289 -8.95 -8.18 -25.69
N ASN A 290 -8.73 -7.54 -26.84
CA ASN A 290 -9.79 -6.81 -27.54
C ASN A 290 -10.97 -7.74 -27.91
N LEU A 291 -10.70 -8.89 -28.54
CA LEU A 291 -11.75 -9.85 -28.92
C LEU A 291 -12.53 -10.42 -27.74
N ILE A 292 -11.89 -10.57 -26.58
CA ILE A 292 -12.53 -10.99 -25.33
C ILE A 292 -13.47 -9.88 -24.82
N ARG A 293 -12.99 -8.63 -24.78
CA ARG A 293 -13.76 -7.49 -24.28
C ARG A 293 -14.90 -7.07 -25.22
N GLU A 294 -14.76 -7.26 -26.53
CA GLU A 294 -15.85 -7.09 -27.52
C GLU A 294 -17.03 -8.06 -27.29
N LYS A 295 -16.83 -9.16 -26.56
CA LYS A 295 -17.88 -10.10 -26.15
C LYS A 295 -18.45 -9.80 -24.76
N GLY A 296 -17.91 -8.82 -24.04
CA GLY A 296 -18.25 -8.52 -22.64
C GLY A 296 -17.73 -9.55 -21.63
N LEU A 297 -16.73 -10.37 -22.01
CA LEU A 297 -16.20 -11.45 -21.18
C LEU A 297 -15.05 -10.98 -20.27
N SER A 298 -14.89 -11.67 -19.14
CA SER A 298 -13.72 -11.51 -18.27
C SER A 298 -12.48 -12.16 -18.90
N VAL A 299 -11.29 -11.80 -18.42
CA VAL A 299 -10.01 -12.30 -18.96
C VAL A 299 -9.14 -12.87 -17.84
N ALA A 300 -8.45 -13.97 -18.14
CA ALA A 300 -7.36 -14.50 -17.32
C ALA A 300 -6.03 -14.33 -18.09
N ILE A 301 -5.24 -13.32 -17.71
CA ILE A 301 -3.92 -13.05 -18.31
C ILE A 301 -2.92 -14.02 -17.68
N PHE A 302 -2.47 -15.00 -18.46
CA PHE A 302 -1.59 -16.07 -18.00
C PHE A 302 -0.14 -15.83 -18.37
N ALA A 303 0.76 -16.05 -17.41
CA ALA A 303 2.21 -15.95 -17.55
C ALA A 303 2.78 -14.58 -18.05
N PRO A 304 2.27 -13.41 -17.59
CA PRO A 304 2.82 -12.09 -17.96
C PRO A 304 4.29 -11.90 -17.55
N GLY A 305 4.81 -12.71 -16.61
CA GLY A 305 6.24 -12.77 -16.26
C GLY A 305 7.18 -13.02 -17.45
N TRP A 306 6.65 -13.42 -18.61
CA TRP A 306 7.30 -13.38 -19.93
C TRP A 306 8.20 -12.15 -20.17
N THR A 307 7.78 -10.95 -19.75
CA THR A 307 8.56 -9.70 -19.92
C THR A 307 9.92 -9.74 -19.19
N HIS A 308 10.01 -10.50 -18.11
CA HIS A 308 11.24 -10.76 -17.33
C HIS A 308 11.92 -12.04 -17.78
N GLU A 309 11.16 -13.14 -17.88
CA GLU A 309 11.72 -14.47 -18.15
C GLU A 309 12.32 -14.58 -19.55
N TYR A 310 11.67 -14.03 -20.58
CA TYR A 310 12.13 -14.17 -21.96
C TYR A 310 13.29 -13.23 -22.30
N PHE A 311 13.32 -12.02 -21.73
CA PHE A 311 14.28 -10.96 -22.09
C PHE A 311 15.36 -10.68 -21.03
N GLY A 312 15.15 -11.12 -19.78
CA GLY A 312 16.04 -10.88 -18.66
C GLY A 312 15.86 -9.51 -17.98
N PRO A 313 16.31 -9.37 -16.71
CA PRO A 313 16.00 -8.23 -15.84
C PRO A 313 16.47 -6.88 -16.40
N ASN A 314 17.60 -6.86 -17.13
CA ASN A 314 18.20 -5.64 -17.70
C ASN A 314 17.27 -4.83 -18.62
N THR A 315 16.18 -5.42 -19.13
CA THR A 315 15.20 -4.73 -19.97
C THR A 315 13.77 -4.80 -19.43
N PHE A 316 13.57 -5.53 -18.33
CA PHE A 316 12.27 -5.85 -17.74
C PHE A 316 11.39 -4.60 -17.53
N LEU A 317 11.85 -3.60 -16.79
CA LEU A 317 11.03 -2.42 -16.43
C LEU A 317 10.54 -1.62 -17.66
N ILE A 318 11.27 -1.66 -18.77
CA ILE A 318 10.87 -0.99 -20.03
C ILE A 318 9.85 -1.86 -20.77
N LEU A 319 10.08 -3.17 -20.84
CA LEU A 319 9.22 -4.12 -21.54
C LEU A 319 7.89 -4.37 -20.82
N GLU A 320 7.88 -4.36 -19.49
CA GLU A 320 6.70 -4.44 -18.64
C GLU A 320 5.79 -3.24 -18.87
N ASN A 321 6.34 -2.02 -18.76
CA ASN A 321 5.62 -0.78 -19.08
C ASN A 321 5.10 -0.78 -20.53
N LEU A 322 5.88 -1.27 -21.49
CA LEU A 322 5.46 -1.39 -22.90
C LEU A 322 4.34 -2.42 -23.09
N PHE A 323 4.41 -3.57 -22.42
CA PHE A 323 3.42 -4.65 -22.53
C PHE A 323 2.07 -4.18 -21.99
N TRP A 324 2.02 -3.75 -20.72
CA TRP A 324 0.78 -3.30 -20.09
C TRP A 324 0.19 -2.06 -20.76
N ALA A 325 1.00 -1.16 -21.34
CA ALA A 325 0.49 -0.03 -22.11
C ALA A 325 -0.32 -0.44 -23.37
N GLN A 326 -0.07 -1.61 -23.96
CA GLN A 326 -0.90 -2.12 -25.08
C GLN A 326 -2.22 -2.73 -24.60
N LEU A 327 -2.24 -3.33 -23.40
CA LEU A 327 -3.45 -3.93 -22.81
C LEU A 327 -4.37 -2.87 -22.17
N PHE A 328 -3.80 -1.80 -21.62
CA PHE A 328 -4.49 -0.77 -20.84
C PHE A 328 -5.81 -0.22 -21.43
N PRO A 329 -5.97 0.02 -22.75
CA PRO A 329 -7.23 0.52 -23.32
C PRO A 329 -8.45 -0.37 -23.06
N TYR A 330 -8.23 -1.66 -22.89
CA TYR A 330 -9.27 -2.71 -22.78
C TYR A 330 -9.50 -3.15 -21.32
N LEU A 331 -8.89 -2.44 -20.37
CA LEU A 331 -8.94 -2.71 -18.94
C LEU A 331 -9.60 -1.55 -18.18
N TYR A 332 -9.97 -1.83 -16.95
CA TYR A 332 -10.68 -0.92 -16.06
C TYR A 332 -9.78 -0.56 -14.89
N VAL A 333 -9.79 0.72 -14.49
CA VAL A 333 -8.94 1.22 -13.41
C VAL A 333 -9.73 1.31 -12.12
N HIS A 334 -9.32 0.49 -11.14
CA HIS A 334 -9.84 0.45 -9.78
C HIS A 334 -9.31 1.63 -8.96
N VAL A 335 -10.06 1.99 -7.91
CA VAL A 335 -9.90 3.25 -7.18
C VAL A 335 -9.97 2.95 -5.68
N PRO A 336 -8.82 2.82 -4.99
CA PRO A 336 -8.79 2.45 -3.58
C PRO A 336 -9.27 3.59 -2.66
N ILE A 337 -9.87 3.19 -1.55
CA ILE A 337 -10.50 4.03 -0.52
C ILE A 337 -9.51 4.30 0.62
N PHE A 338 -9.51 5.53 1.11
CA PHE A 338 -8.78 5.99 2.30
C PHE A 338 -9.71 6.85 3.15
N GLU A 339 -10.60 6.20 3.90
CA GLU A 339 -11.45 6.89 4.88
C GLU A 339 -10.67 7.22 6.15
N ASN A 340 -10.44 8.51 6.39
CA ASN A 340 -9.75 9.08 7.55
C ASN A 340 -8.27 8.70 7.73
N ASP A 341 -7.76 7.72 7.00
CA ASP A 341 -6.36 7.31 6.97
C ASP A 341 -5.49 8.18 6.04
N THR A 342 -4.18 8.01 6.12
CA THR A 342 -3.17 8.81 5.41
C THR A 342 -2.75 8.14 4.11
N PHE A 343 -3.23 8.65 2.97
CA PHE A 343 -2.67 8.26 1.67
C PHE A 343 -1.17 8.61 1.64
N LYS A 344 -0.32 7.62 1.40
CA LYS A 344 1.13 7.77 1.30
C LYS A 344 1.73 6.87 0.24
N THR A 345 2.73 7.38 -0.47
CA THR A 345 3.60 6.56 -1.33
C THR A 345 4.96 7.18 -1.54
N SER A 346 6.02 6.35 -1.54
CA SER A 346 7.35 6.69 -2.05
C SER A 346 7.66 6.10 -3.41
N PHE A 347 6.66 5.49 -4.08
CA PHE A 347 6.79 4.72 -5.33
C PHE A 347 7.66 3.46 -5.25
N CYS A 348 8.21 3.11 -4.07
CA CYS A 348 9.01 1.90 -3.85
C CYS A 348 8.29 0.65 -4.40
N ARG A 349 8.96 -0.11 -5.27
CA ARG A 349 8.40 -1.31 -5.93
C ARG A 349 8.54 -2.60 -5.11
N GLY A 350 9.02 -2.51 -3.87
CA GLY A 350 9.40 -3.68 -3.07
C GLY A 350 10.77 -4.25 -3.46
N ALA A 351 11.56 -3.58 -4.29
CA ALA A 351 12.92 -3.97 -4.61
C ALA A 351 13.80 -2.74 -4.94
N GLY A 352 15.13 -2.90 -4.84
CA GLY A 352 16.09 -1.89 -5.29
C GLY A 352 17.56 -2.26 -5.04
N ILE A 353 18.47 -1.56 -5.71
CA ILE A 353 19.93 -1.74 -5.57
C ILE A 353 20.47 -1.31 -4.19
N CYS A 354 19.68 -0.53 -3.44
CA CYS A 354 19.91 -0.08 -2.07
C CYS A 354 18.57 0.38 -1.48
N TYR A 355 18.39 0.25 -0.16
CA TYR A 355 17.24 0.83 0.53
C TYR A 355 17.59 2.27 0.98
N TYR A 356 16.73 3.24 0.66
CA TYR A 356 16.88 4.62 1.11
C TYR A 356 15.97 4.93 2.29
N TYR A 357 16.43 5.76 3.23
CA TYR A 357 15.62 6.29 4.32
C TYR A 357 15.90 7.78 4.53
N ASN A 358 14.84 8.59 4.48
CA ASN A 358 14.89 10.06 4.49
C ASN A 358 15.88 10.68 3.48
N GLY A 359 16.14 10.00 2.37
CA GLY A 359 16.99 10.46 1.28
C GLY A 359 18.47 10.11 1.38
N GLU A 360 18.89 9.39 2.42
CA GLU A 360 20.23 8.80 2.58
C GLU A 360 20.18 7.29 2.34
N GLU A 361 21.31 6.68 2.02
CA GLU A 361 21.44 5.21 1.92
C GLU A 361 21.36 4.58 3.32
N TYR A 362 20.52 3.57 3.49
CA TYR A 362 20.26 2.91 4.77
C TYR A 362 20.97 1.55 4.82
N PHE A 363 21.69 1.31 5.92
CA PHE A 363 22.59 0.16 6.09
C PHE A 363 22.28 -0.66 7.35
N GLU A 364 21.05 -0.63 7.86
CA GLU A 364 20.69 -1.59 8.92
C GLU A 364 20.76 -3.02 8.37
N PRO A 365 21.28 -3.97 9.17
CA PRO A 365 21.22 -5.37 8.82
C PRO A 365 19.77 -5.85 8.94
N TYR A 366 19.02 -5.75 7.84
CA TYR A 366 17.97 -6.73 7.59
C TYR A 366 18.61 -8.11 7.73
N THR A 367 18.09 -8.95 8.63
CA THR A 367 18.62 -10.30 8.89
C THR A 367 18.29 -11.27 7.75
N VAL A 368 18.69 -10.92 6.53
CA VAL A 368 18.50 -11.74 5.33
C VAL A 368 19.42 -12.96 5.46
N ASN A 369 18.78 -14.10 5.68
CA ASN A 369 19.39 -15.44 5.75
C ASN A 369 20.55 -15.55 6.76
N GLY A 370 20.50 -14.78 7.85
CA GLY A 370 21.49 -14.77 8.93
C GLY A 370 22.83 -14.09 8.61
N GLU A 371 23.08 -13.67 7.38
CA GLU A 371 24.40 -13.17 6.95
C GLU A 371 24.58 -11.66 7.15
N ASN A 372 25.22 -11.29 8.26
CA ASN A 372 25.73 -9.95 8.50
C ASN A 372 26.98 -9.67 7.65
N THR A 373 26.84 -8.96 6.52
CA THR A 373 27.97 -8.35 5.80
C THR A 373 27.78 -6.84 5.65
N PRO A 374 28.82 -6.01 5.87
CA PRO A 374 28.69 -4.55 6.02
C PRO A 374 28.74 -3.78 4.69
N GLU A 375 28.25 -4.38 3.60
CA GLU A 375 28.33 -3.82 2.24
C GLU A 375 26.96 -3.35 1.74
N LYS A 376 26.93 -2.70 0.56
CA LYS A 376 25.69 -2.31 -0.11
C LYS A 376 24.90 -3.54 -0.54
N LYS A 377 24.02 -4.04 0.33
CA LYS A 377 23.03 -5.06 -0.03
C LYS A 377 21.90 -4.42 -0.83
N ALA A 378 21.71 -4.94 -2.04
CA ALA A 378 20.44 -4.91 -2.74
C ALA A 378 19.34 -5.57 -1.86
N PHE A 379 18.07 -5.27 -2.15
CA PHE A 379 16.95 -5.90 -1.45
C PHE A 379 15.78 -6.21 -2.38
N TYR A 380 15.10 -7.32 -2.07
CA TYR A 380 13.83 -7.73 -2.65
C TYR A 380 12.89 -8.13 -1.51
N ASN A 381 11.86 -7.34 -1.26
CA ASN A 381 10.79 -7.62 -0.30
C ASN A 381 9.50 -6.90 -0.74
N LEU A 382 8.59 -7.65 -1.37
CA LEU A 382 7.31 -7.11 -1.87
C LEU A 382 6.41 -6.51 -0.76
N ARG A 383 6.59 -6.90 0.51
CA ARG A 383 5.90 -6.27 1.65
C ARG A 383 6.26 -4.78 1.82
N MET A 384 7.38 -4.34 1.24
CA MET A 384 7.84 -2.95 1.23
C MET A 384 7.39 -2.19 -0.02
N GLN A 385 6.50 -2.77 -0.83
CA GLN A 385 5.91 -2.09 -1.98
C GLN A 385 4.92 -1.00 -1.52
N GLN A 386 5.03 0.17 -2.13
CA GLN A 386 4.17 1.33 -1.88
C GLN A 386 3.24 1.55 -3.07
N LEU A 387 2.12 2.24 -2.86
CA LEU A 387 1.08 2.46 -3.87
C LEU A 387 1.67 2.92 -5.21
N GLN A 388 1.43 2.13 -6.26
CA GLN A 388 1.92 2.34 -7.62
C GLN A 388 0.95 3.18 -8.44
N LEU A 389 1.46 3.78 -9.54
CA LEU A 389 0.69 4.71 -10.37
C LEU A 389 -0.51 4.04 -11.04
N THR A 390 -1.67 4.70 -11.02
CA THR A 390 -2.91 4.17 -11.60
C THR A 390 -3.08 4.49 -13.09
N ILE A 391 -2.01 4.93 -13.76
CA ILE A 391 -2.01 5.28 -15.19
C ILE A 391 -0.81 4.65 -15.91
N PRO A 392 -0.90 4.35 -17.21
CA PRO A 392 0.25 3.85 -17.96
C PRO A 392 1.20 5.01 -18.24
N VAL A 393 2.47 4.70 -18.52
CA VAL A 393 3.40 5.69 -19.10
C VAL A 393 2.77 6.19 -20.41
N PRO A 394 2.61 7.52 -20.61
CA PRO A 394 2.13 8.07 -21.87
C PRO A 394 2.98 7.61 -23.06
N HIS A 395 2.52 7.86 -24.28
CA HIS A 395 3.28 7.66 -25.53
C HIS A 395 3.77 6.23 -25.89
N LEU A 396 3.70 5.25 -24.98
CA LEU A 396 4.25 3.88 -25.16
C LEU A 396 3.45 2.97 -26.12
N GLN A 397 2.22 3.34 -26.46
CA GLN A 397 1.37 2.53 -27.34
C GLN A 397 1.91 2.45 -28.77
N PHE A 398 1.89 1.25 -29.35
CA PHE A 398 2.39 1.02 -30.69
C PHE A 398 1.46 1.62 -31.73
N THR A 399 1.96 2.61 -32.46
CA THR A 399 1.32 3.19 -33.65
C THR A 399 1.52 2.32 -34.88
N ARG A 400 2.48 1.38 -34.84
CA ARG A 400 2.76 0.43 -35.92
C ARG A 400 3.43 -0.84 -35.38
N SER A 401 3.14 -1.97 -36.02
CA SER A 401 3.92 -3.20 -35.89
C SER A 401 4.26 -3.73 -37.29
N THR A 402 5.48 -4.20 -37.49
CA THR A 402 5.95 -4.82 -38.75
C THR A 402 6.90 -5.98 -38.46
N GLN A 403 7.01 -6.92 -39.40
CA GLN A 403 7.91 -8.07 -39.29
C GLN A 403 8.83 -8.14 -40.52
N ARG A 404 10.09 -8.50 -40.29
CA ARG A 404 11.10 -8.76 -41.33
C ARG A 404 11.72 -10.14 -41.12
N ILE A 405 12.11 -10.76 -42.22
CA ILE A 405 12.90 -11.99 -42.21
C ILE A 405 14.34 -11.59 -42.55
N LEU A 406 15.26 -11.88 -41.65
CA LEU A 406 16.70 -11.71 -41.85
C LEU A 406 17.25 -13.04 -42.39
N THR A 407 17.71 -13.00 -43.64
CA THR A 407 18.55 -14.03 -44.25
C THR A 407 20.02 -13.66 -44.03
N GLU A 408 20.78 -14.58 -43.46
CA GLU A 408 22.22 -14.42 -43.30
C GLU A 408 22.93 -14.78 -44.62
N ASP A 409 23.25 -13.75 -45.40
CA ASP A 409 24.08 -13.85 -46.60
C ASP A 409 25.56 -13.92 -46.23
N GLU A 410 26.28 -14.84 -46.87
CA GLU A 410 27.65 -15.18 -46.51
C GLU A 410 28.66 -14.12 -46.99
N ASN A 411 29.46 -13.60 -46.07
CA ASN A 411 30.73 -12.94 -46.35
C ASN A 411 31.71 -13.20 -45.18
N ASN A 412 32.24 -14.43 -45.11
CA ASN A 412 33.68 -14.70 -45.04
C ASN A 412 33.98 -16.20 -44.83
N GLU A 413 34.65 -16.76 -45.84
CA GLU A 413 35.59 -17.89 -45.84
C GLU A 413 35.45 -19.07 -44.84
N SER A 414 35.15 -20.24 -45.41
CA SER A 414 35.60 -21.59 -44.99
C SER A 414 35.27 -22.07 -43.56
N ASN A 415 34.24 -22.91 -43.45
CA ASN A 415 34.44 -24.35 -43.22
C ASN A 415 33.17 -25.17 -43.54
N GLU A 416 33.33 -26.43 -43.96
CA GLU A 416 32.23 -27.29 -44.37
C GLU A 416 31.47 -27.90 -43.18
N THR A 417 30.36 -27.29 -42.76
CA THR A 417 29.25 -28.02 -42.11
C THR A 417 27.92 -27.51 -42.64
N CYS A 418 27.02 -28.42 -43.02
CA CYS A 418 25.71 -28.06 -43.58
C CYS A 418 24.69 -27.74 -42.46
N GLU A 419 24.98 -26.70 -41.67
CA GLU A 419 23.99 -26.14 -40.76
C GLU A 419 22.90 -25.40 -41.55
N LYS A 420 21.63 -25.65 -41.22
CA LYS A 420 20.49 -25.02 -41.89
C LYS A 420 20.46 -23.53 -41.54
N LYS A 421 20.61 -22.65 -42.54
CA LYS A 421 20.43 -21.19 -42.38
C LYS A 421 19.17 -20.88 -41.57
N LYS A 422 19.34 -20.38 -40.35
CA LYS A 422 18.23 -20.03 -39.45
C LYS A 422 17.71 -18.66 -39.81
N ASN A 423 16.69 -18.60 -40.67
CA ASN A 423 15.93 -17.37 -40.94
C ASN A 423 15.49 -16.73 -39.61
N ARG A 424 16.10 -15.60 -39.25
CA ARG A 424 15.79 -14.86 -38.03
C ARG A 424 14.60 -13.94 -38.29
N ILE A 425 13.66 -13.90 -37.36
CA ILE A 425 12.50 -13.01 -37.44
C ILE A 425 12.81 -11.77 -36.59
N GLU A 426 12.93 -10.61 -37.23
CA GLU A 426 12.94 -9.31 -36.58
C GLU A 426 11.50 -8.78 -36.55
N ARG A 427 10.99 -8.46 -35.35
CA ARG A 427 9.75 -7.69 -35.19
C ARG A 427 10.13 -6.26 -34.86
N ILE A 428 9.58 -5.30 -35.61
CA ILE A 428 9.81 -3.87 -35.42
C ILE A 428 8.48 -3.24 -35.01
N TYR A 429 8.41 -2.81 -33.77
CA TYR A 429 7.30 -2.03 -33.23
C TYR A 429 7.70 -0.55 -33.24
N GLU A 430 6.73 0.33 -33.50
CA GLU A 430 6.91 1.77 -33.37
C GLU A 430 5.87 2.31 -32.41
N ASN A 431 6.29 3.04 -31.37
CA ASN A 431 5.39 3.91 -30.61
C ASN A 431 5.65 5.38 -31.03
N ARG A 432 5.15 6.35 -30.26
CA ARG A 432 5.36 7.77 -30.59
C ARG A 432 6.83 8.21 -30.44
N LYS A 433 7.51 7.78 -29.36
CA LYS A 433 8.89 8.15 -28.99
C LYS A 433 9.95 7.23 -29.60
N ASN A 434 9.67 5.94 -29.72
CA ASN A 434 10.67 4.92 -30.00
C ASN A 434 10.33 4.01 -31.17
N ILE A 435 11.38 3.43 -31.75
CA ILE A 435 11.35 2.21 -32.56
C ILE A 435 11.96 1.10 -31.70
N ILE A 436 11.26 -0.02 -31.58
CA ILE A 436 11.64 -1.16 -30.75
C ILE A 436 11.85 -2.36 -31.68
N ARG A 437 13.08 -2.86 -31.76
CA ARG A 437 13.44 -4.04 -32.55
C ARG A 437 13.59 -5.24 -31.64
N VAL A 438 12.85 -6.32 -31.91
CA VAL A 438 12.92 -7.58 -31.18
C VAL A 438 13.35 -8.69 -32.14
N CYS A 439 14.47 -9.35 -31.84
CA CYS A 439 15.01 -10.46 -32.63
C CYS A 439 15.38 -11.62 -31.69
N GLY A 440 14.44 -12.55 -31.50
CA GLY A 440 14.50 -13.48 -30.36
C GLY A 440 14.35 -12.71 -29.05
N ASN A 441 15.14 -13.08 -28.05
CA ASN A 441 15.22 -12.38 -26.75
C ASN A 441 16.03 -11.08 -26.78
N LEU A 442 16.69 -10.73 -27.89
CA LEU A 442 17.41 -9.47 -28.01
C LEU A 442 16.46 -8.34 -28.42
N VAL A 443 16.30 -7.36 -27.54
CA VAL A 443 15.60 -6.10 -27.83
C VAL A 443 16.60 -4.95 -28.03
N LYS A 444 16.30 -4.03 -28.95
CA LYS A 444 16.98 -2.74 -29.12
C LYS A 444 15.94 -1.62 -29.16
N PHE A 445 16.27 -0.51 -28.51
CA PHE A 445 15.47 0.71 -28.49
C PHE A 445 16.20 1.81 -29.26
N GLU A 446 15.50 2.44 -30.19
CA GLU A 446 15.97 3.60 -30.98
C GLU A 446 15.01 4.77 -30.68
N ASP A 447 15.52 5.89 -30.20
CA ASP A 447 14.72 7.12 -30.06
C ASP A 447 14.46 7.75 -31.43
N LYS A 448 13.23 8.25 -31.64
CA LYS A 448 12.85 9.01 -32.84
C LYS A 448 13.37 10.44 -32.72
N LEU A 449 13.93 10.96 -33.81
CA LEU A 449 14.62 12.27 -33.85
C LEU A 449 13.72 13.49 -33.54
N SER A 450 12.40 13.33 -33.53
CA SER A 450 11.45 14.35 -33.11
C SER A 450 11.42 14.47 -31.59
N THR A 451 11.72 15.65 -31.05
CA THR A 451 11.26 16.00 -29.69
C THR A 451 9.73 15.94 -29.65
N ILE A 452 9.19 15.35 -28.60
CA ILE A 452 7.75 15.16 -28.44
C ILE A 452 7.32 15.90 -27.18
N ASP A 453 6.46 16.90 -27.38
CA ASP A 453 6.02 17.82 -26.33
C ASP A 453 4.88 17.21 -25.49
N ILE A 454 5.11 15.97 -25.01
CA ILE A 454 4.17 15.21 -24.18
C ILE A 454 4.81 14.98 -22.81
N ASN A 455 4.10 15.39 -21.77
CA ASN A 455 4.45 15.08 -20.38
C ASN A 455 4.45 13.56 -20.16
N THR A 456 5.50 13.04 -19.54
CA THR A 456 5.68 11.62 -19.28
C THR A 456 6.42 11.39 -17.97
N PHE A 457 6.49 10.14 -17.52
CA PHE A 457 7.24 9.75 -16.33
C PHE A 457 8.08 8.49 -16.58
N GLU A 458 9.11 8.31 -15.75
CA GLU A 458 10.05 7.18 -15.76
C GLU A 458 10.31 6.77 -14.29
N PHE A 459 10.45 5.47 -13.99
CA PHE A 459 10.86 5.01 -12.66
C PHE A 459 12.38 5.18 -12.50
N CYS A 460 12.84 5.54 -11.30
CA CYS A 460 14.26 5.70 -10.99
C CYS A 460 14.65 4.85 -9.78
N ASP A 461 15.41 3.79 -10.04
CA ASP A 461 16.02 2.85 -9.09
C ASP A 461 17.36 3.34 -8.52
N GLN A 462 18.03 4.27 -9.20
CA GLN A 462 19.35 4.78 -8.85
C GLN A 462 19.40 5.58 -7.54
N PHE A 463 18.23 5.96 -6.99
CA PHE A 463 18.06 6.55 -5.66
C PHE A 463 16.59 6.67 -5.26
N SER A 464 16.31 6.84 -3.97
CA SER A 464 14.99 7.30 -3.49
C SER A 464 15.10 8.28 -2.31
N TYR A 465 13.93 8.75 -1.83
CA TYR A 465 13.78 9.32 -0.50
C TYR A 465 13.51 8.21 0.53
N ASN A 466 12.58 7.30 0.24
CA ASN A 466 12.26 6.15 1.08
C ASN A 466 12.05 4.89 0.20
N GLY A 467 12.68 3.77 0.54
CA GLY A 467 12.59 2.52 -0.24
C GLY A 467 13.56 2.46 -1.42
N GLY A 468 13.29 1.58 -2.38
CA GLY A 468 14.24 1.18 -3.45
C GLY A 468 14.22 1.98 -4.75
N GLY A 469 13.35 2.99 -4.87
CA GLY A 469 13.31 3.87 -6.04
C GLY A 469 12.27 4.99 -5.90
N CYS A 470 12.26 5.93 -6.84
CA CYS A 470 11.41 7.12 -6.87
C CYS A 470 10.89 7.44 -8.30
N LEU A 471 10.00 8.41 -8.43
CA LEU A 471 9.35 8.74 -9.72
C LEU A 471 9.98 9.97 -10.38
N LYS A 472 10.51 9.82 -11.60
CA LYS A 472 10.96 10.95 -12.45
C LYS A 472 9.81 11.43 -13.33
N LEU A 473 9.32 12.65 -13.09
CA LEU A 473 8.42 13.37 -13.98
C LEU A 473 9.22 14.18 -15.02
N ILE A 474 8.76 14.17 -16.27
CA ILE A 474 9.40 14.78 -17.43
C ILE A 474 8.38 15.70 -18.09
N THR A 475 8.49 17.00 -17.82
CA THR A 475 7.51 18.01 -18.25
C THR A 475 8.01 18.71 -19.52
N ARG A 476 7.23 18.62 -20.59
CA ARG A 476 7.48 19.26 -21.91
C ARG A 476 6.32 20.15 -22.35
N ASP A 477 5.12 19.95 -21.83
CA ASP A 477 4.04 20.93 -21.87
C ASP A 477 3.65 21.33 -20.44
N HIS A 478 4.10 22.51 -20.02
CA HIS A 478 3.82 23.06 -18.69
C HIS A 478 2.36 23.53 -18.51
N ARG A 479 1.54 23.49 -19.56
CA ARG A 479 0.09 23.75 -19.50
C ARG A 479 -0.71 22.51 -19.08
N LEU A 480 -0.10 21.33 -19.22
CA LEU A 480 -0.65 20.05 -18.81
C LEU A 480 -0.05 19.62 -17.46
N TYR A 481 -0.82 18.86 -16.68
CA TYR A 481 -0.35 18.26 -15.44
C TYR A 481 -0.07 16.76 -15.65
N HIS A 482 0.75 16.19 -14.79
CA HIS A 482 0.92 14.75 -14.66
C HIS A 482 -0.19 14.21 -13.74
N ARG A 483 -1.20 13.55 -14.30
CA ARG A 483 -2.13 12.68 -13.53
C ARG A 483 -1.31 11.52 -12.98
N LEU A 484 -1.43 11.19 -11.68
CA LEU A 484 -0.61 10.15 -11.04
C LEU A 484 -1.46 9.04 -10.41
N PHE A 485 -2.48 9.42 -9.64
CA PHE A 485 -3.33 8.47 -8.92
C PHE A 485 -4.81 8.83 -9.04
N LEU A 486 -5.63 7.80 -9.20
CA LEU A 486 -7.09 7.83 -9.07
C LEU A 486 -7.41 7.08 -7.77
N VAL A 487 -7.98 7.78 -6.80
CA VAL A 487 -8.20 7.32 -5.41
C VAL A 487 -9.53 7.83 -4.90
N HIS A 488 -10.01 7.35 -3.76
CA HIS A 488 -11.07 8.00 -2.99
C HIS A 488 -10.57 8.25 -1.56
N ILE A 489 -10.15 9.47 -1.27
CA ILE A 489 -9.76 9.89 0.09
C ILE A 489 -10.92 10.72 0.65
N ASP A 490 -11.39 10.43 1.87
CA ASP A 490 -12.22 11.37 2.66
C ASP A 490 -11.72 11.49 4.10
N LEU A 491 -11.48 12.73 4.54
CA LEU A 491 -10.94 13.04 5.87
C LEU A 491 -11.88 13.93 6.69
N LYS A 492 -12.10 13.58 7.96
CA LYS A 492 -12.84 14.40 8.94
C LYS A 492 -12.34 15.86 9.04
N GLN A 493 -11.06 16.11 8.80
CA GLN A 493 -10.41 17.43 8.81
C GLN A 493 -9.91 17.82 7.41
N ASP A 494 -9.62 19.11 7.19
CA ASP A 494 -9.01 19.57 5.93
C ASP A 494 -7.72 18.77 5.61
N ILE A 495 -7.50 18.41 4.35
CA ILE A 495 -6.28 17.74 3.91
C ILE A 495 -5.09 18.72 4.02
N GLN A 496 -4.03 18.28 4.68
CA GLN A 496 -2.67 18.76 4.46
C GLN A 496 -1.98 17.80 3.50
N ALA A 497 -1.27 18.31 2.51
CA ALA A 497 -0.50 17.48 1.59
C ALA A 497 0.99 17.84 1.62
N ILE A 498 1.83 16.85 1.33
CA ILE A 498 3.29 16.96 1.31
C ILE A 498 3.80 16.31 0.02
N ILE A 499 4.72 16.99 -0.67
CA ILE A 499 5.50 16.43 -1.78
C ILE A 499 6.98 16.58 -1.46
N ILE A 500 7.72 15.48 -1.46
CA ILE A 500 9.17 15.45 -1.30
C ILE A 500 9.81 15.18 -2.67
N TYR A 501 10.69 16.07 -3.12
CA TYR A 501 11.22 16.08 -4.49
C TYR A 501 12.68 16.55 -4.58
N THR A 502 13.36 16.24 -5.68
CA THR A 502 14.70 16.76 -6.03
C THR A 502 14.74 17.19 -7.50
N GLU A 503 15.57 18.20 -7.78
CA GLU A 503 15.79 18.73 -9.13
C GLU A 503 16.71 17.82 -9.95
N SER A 504 16.50 17.75 -11.27
CA SER A 504 17.55 17.28 -12.19
C SER A 504 18.70 18.30 -12.25
N LYS A 505 19.95 17.84 -12.20
CA LYS A 505 21.17 18.68 -12.07
C LYS A 505 21.48 19.60 -13.27
N ILE A 506 20.64 19.61 -14.30
CA ILE A 506 21.03 20.07 -15.66
C ILE A 506 20.84 21.58 -15.89
N ILE A 507 19.97 22.29 -15.14
CA ILE A 507 19.66 23.70 -15.43
C ILE A 507 19.95 24.64 -14.25
N THR A 508 21.12 25.29 -14.33
CA THR A 508 21.54 26.44 -13.51
C THR A 508 21.05 27.75 -14.14
N SER A 509 19.79 28.12 -13.90
CA SER A 509 19.26 29.46 -14.18
C SER A 509 18.29 29.90 -13.07
N SER A 510 18.07 31.22 -12.95
CA SER A 510 17.64 31.86 -11.72
C SER A 510 16.13 32.04 -11.58
N ASN A 511 15.49 31.17 -10.78
CA ASN A 511 14.41 31.48 -9.82
C ASN A 511 13.99 30.19 -9.10
N GLU A 512 14.41 29.98 -7.84
CA GLU A 512 14.08 28.72 -7.11
C GLU A 512 12.56 28.54 -6.91
N SER A 513 11.79 29.62 -6.75
CA SER A 513 10.33 29.57 -6.55
C SER A 513 9.56 28.94 -7.71
N ASN A 514 10.03 29.14 -8.95
CA ASN A 514 9.31 28.69 -10.15
C ASN A 514 9.47 27.18 -10.42
N LYS A 515 10.38 26.51 -9.69
CA LYS A 515 10.67 25.07 -9.80
C LYS A 515 9.94 24.20 -8.78
N ASN A 516 9.17 24.79 -7.87
CA ASN A 516 8.39 24.02 -6.91
C ASN A 516 7.27 23.26 -7.64
N PRO A 517 7.00 21.98 -7.31
CA PRO A 517 5.83 21.28 -7.82
C PRO A 517 4.54 21.97 -7.38
N ILE A 518 3.56 22.04 -8.28
CA ILE A 518 2.20 22.49 -8.01
C ILE A 518 1.34 21.25 -7.85
N LEU A 519 0.63 21.14 -6.73
CA LEU A 519 -0.24 20.01 -6.45
C LEU A 519 -1.58 20.21 -7.18
N ILE A 520 -2.00 19.20 -7.94
CA ILE A 520 -3.34 19.14 -8.55
C ILE A 520 -4.15 18.11 -7.76
N LEU A 521 -5.29 18.54 -7.21
CA LEU A 521 -6.25 17.67 -6.55
C LEU A 521 -7.59 17.74 -7.28
N GLY A 522 -8.06 16.61 -7.81
CA GLY A 522 -9.38 16.49 -8.41
C GLY A 522 -10.44 16.08 -7.39
N ASN A 523 -11.66 16.59 -7.55
CA ASN A 523 -12.83 16.12 -6.82
C ASN A 523 -14.07 16.18 -7.72
N ASN A 524 -14.68 15.02 -8.01
CA ASN A 524 -15.85 14.88 -8.89
C ASN A 524 -15.68 15.67 -10.21
N GLY A 525 -14.58 15.42 -10.92
CA GLY A 525 -14.22 16.08 -12.18
C GLY A 525 -13.63 17.49 -12.06
N ASN A 526 -13.81 18.17 -10.92
CA ASN A 526 -13.27 19.52 -10.71
C ASN A 526 -11.81 19.45 -10.23
N LEU A 527 -10.86 19.91 -11.06
CA LEU A 527 -9.44 19.99 -10.71
C LEU A 527 -9.13 21.31 -9.98
N LYS A 528 -8.58 21.24 -8.76
CA LYS A 528 -7.98 22.38 -8.05
C LYS A 528 -6.46 22.36 -8.22
N SER A 529 -5.91 23.48 -8.66
CA SER A 529 -4.46 23.73 -8.65
C SER A 529 -4.06 24.42 -7.35
N ILE A 530 -3.06 23.89 -6.65
CA ILE A 530 -2.67 24.30 -5.30
C ILE A 530 -1.16 24.57 -5.25
N LEU A 531 -0.80 25.85 -5.05
CA LEU A 531 0.58 26.27 -4.83
C LEU A 531 1.07 25.82 -3.44
N PRO A 532 2.38 25.53 -3.27
CA PRO A 532 2.94 25.22 -1.97
C PRO A 532 2.81 26.41 -1.01
N TYR A 533 2.38 26.13 0.21
CA TYR A 533 2.37 27.08 1.33
C TYR A 533 3.78 27.31 1.89
N ASP A 534 4.59 26.25 1.92
CA ASP A 534 5.99 26.28 2.38
C ASP A 534 6.85 25.32 1.53
N SER A 535 8.16 25.58 1.42
CA SER A 535 9.13 24.76 0.70
C SER A 535 10.46 24.71 1.46
N ILE A 536 10.71 23.56 2.11
CA ILE A 536 11.78 23.35 3.07
C ILE A 536 12.86 22.46 2.45
N ARG A 537 14.14 22.86 2.52
CA ARG A 537 15.26 22.00 2.10
C ARG A 537 15.54 20.97 3.20
N MET A 538 15.33 19.68 2.90
CA MET A 538 15.45 18.59 3.88
C MET A 538 16.92 18.20 4.11
N ASN A 539 17.65 17.91 3.03
CA ASN A 539 19.08 17.62 3.03
C ASN A 539 19.77 18.28 1.80
N ALA A 540 20.95 17.82 1.40
CA ALA A 540 21.67 18.37 0.24
C ALA A 540 20.93 18.19 -1.11
N LYS A 541 20.01 17.22 -1.19
CA LYS A 541 19.34 16.76 -2.41
C LYS A 541 17.84 17.07 -2.40
N TRP A 542 17.14 16.65 -1.35
CA TRP A 542 15.69 16.67 -1.27
C TRP A 542 15.13 18.00 -0.70
N LYS A 543 14.05 18.46 -1.31
CA LYS A 543 13.17 19.55 -0.88
C LYS A 543 11.80 18.97 -0.52
N LYS A 544 11.10 19.57 0.45
CA LYS A 544 9.75 19.21 0.91
C LYS A 544 8.84 20.41 0.71
N CYS A 545 7.86 20.30 -0.19
CA CYS A 545 6.75 21.26 -0.28
C CYS A 545 5.59 20.81 0.63
N ILE A 546 4.95 21.77 1.30
CA ILE A 546 3.75 21.58 2.13
C ILE A 546 2.61 22.37 1.51
N TYR A 547 1.44 21.76 1.38
CA TYR A 547 0.23 22.36 0.81
C TYR A 547 -0.90 22.32 1.84
N LEU A 548 -1.52 23.47 2.09
CA LEU A 548 -2.69 23.59 2.96
C LEU A 548 -3.93 23.70 2.08
N THR A 549 -4.84 22.73 2.18
CA THR A 549 -6.05 22.71 1.35
C THR A 549 -7.29 23.15 2.13
N ASN A 550 -8.42 23.27 1.41
CA ASN A 550 -9.78 23.28 1.97
C ASN A 550 -10.62 22.10 1.43
N LEU A 551 -9.96 20.99 1.08
CA LEU A 551 -10.60 19.75 0.65
C LEU A 551 -10.64 18.77 1.82
N LYS A 552 -11.69 17.95 1.84
CA LYS A 552 -11.83 16.75 2.68
C LYS A 552 -11.83 15.51 1.83
N THR A 553 -12.64 15.54 0.76
CA THR A 553 -12.65 14.55 -0.31
C THR A 553 -11.66 14.88 -1.44
N VAL A 554 -10.93 13.86 -1.91
CA VAL A 554 -10.07 13.88 -3.11
C VAL A 554 -10.30 12.62 -3.93
N HIS A 555 -10.45 12.80 -5.24
CA HIS A 555 -10.75 11.76 -6.23
C HIS A 555 -9.62 11.53 -7.27
N GLU A 556 -8.65 12.45 -7.35
CA GLU A 556 -7.52 12.38 -8.27
C GLU A 556 -6.33 13.16 -7.68
N ILE A 557 -5.12 12.63 -7.80
CA ILE A 557 -3.86 13.30 -7.43
C ILE A 557 -2.99 13.45 -8.67
N GLY A 558 -2.50 14.65 -8.90
CA GLY A 558 -1.54 14.98 -9.95
C GLY A 558 -0.58 16.10 -9.57
N VAL A 559 0.39 16.37 -10.43
CA VAL A 559 1.42 17.40 -10.23
C VAL A 559 1.67 18.18 -11.53
N SER A 560 1.78 19.50 -11.45
CA SER A 560 2.22 20.36 -12.57
C SER A 560 3.40 21.26 -12.18
N PHE A 561 3.96 21.94 -13.18
CA PHE A 561 5.11 22.83 -13.05
C PHE A 561 4.89 24.08 -13.91
N LEU A 562 5.49 25.21 -13.55
CA LEU A 562 5.32 26.47 -14.29
C LEU A 562 6.16 26.54 -15.58
N THR A 563 7.10 25.62 -15.77
CA THR A 563 8.00 25.55 -16.92
C THR A 563 8.26 24.09 -17.31
N GLU A 564 8.81 23.88 -18.50
CA GLU A 564 9.42 22.59 -18.87
C GLU A 564 10.50 22.22 -17.84
N TYR A 565 10.47 20.98 -17.35
CA TYR A 565 11.22 20.60 -16.16
C TYR A 565 11.25 19.08 -15.93
N ASP A 566 12.42 18.56 -15.54
CA ASP A 566 12.62 17.18 -15.09
C ASP A 566 12.74 17.17 -13.55
N CYS A 567 11.80 16.51 -12.88
CA CYS A 567 11.65 16.51 -11.42
C CYS A 567 11.55 15.07 -10.89
N TYR A 568 12.26 14.75 -9.82
CA TYR A 568 12.14 13.45 -9.16
C TYR A 568 11.31 13.60 -7.88
N ILE A 569 10.18 12.90 -7.77
CA ILE A 569 9.34 12.84 -6.57
C ILE A 569 9.69 11.57 -5.80
N GLY A 570 10.14 11.74 -4.55
CA GLY A 570 10.53 10.66 -3.64
C GLY A 570 9.46 10.30 -2.62
N GLU A 571 8.50 11.19 -2.34
CA GLU A 571 7.33 10.87 -1.51
C GLU A 571 6.15 11.81 -1.80
N ILE A 572 4.92 11.28 -1.76
CA ILE A 572 3.67 12.05 -1.68
C ILE A 572 2.90 11.55 -0.44
N VAL A 573 2.37 12.48 0.36
CA VAL A 573 1.52 12.20 1.52
C VAL A 573 0.32 13.16 1.54
N LEU A 574 -0.89 12.64 1.75
CA LEU A 574 -2.10 13.41 2.06
C LEU A 574 -2.62 12.97 3.44
N GLU A 575 -2.62 13.88 4.40
CA GLU A 575 -2.88 13.61 5.83
C GLU A 575 -3.90 14.59 6.43
N GLN A 576 -4.46 14.26 7.61
CA GLN A 576 -5.35 15.16 8.34
C GLN A 576 -4.59 16.39 8.88
N ARG A 577 -5.03 17.60 8.54
CA ARG A 577 -4.42 18.84 9.05
C ARG A 577 -4.68 19.01 10.55
N ASN A 578 -3.69 18.66 11.38
CA ASN A 578 -3.72 18.83 12.83
C ASN A 578 -3.76 20.31 13.28
N ARG A 579 -4.97 20.85 13.53
CA ARG A 579 -5.19 22.27 13.90
C ARG A 579 -5.16 22.56 15.43
N HIS A 580 -4.94 21.56 16.28
CA HIS A 580 -5.63 21.50 17.58
C HIS A 580 -4.90 21.93 18.87
N PHE A 581 -3.58 22.22 18.89
CA PHE A 581 -2.88 22.57 20.14
C PHE A 581 -2.34 24.02 20.21
N GLY A 582 -1.55 24.46 19.23
CA GLY A 582 -0.84 25.74 19.32
C GLY A 582 -1.74 26.97 19.45
N VAL A 583 -2.79 27.07 18.64
CA VAL A 583 -3.73 28.21 18.66
C VAL A 583 -4.55 28.24 19.95
N VAL A 584 -4.97 27.07 20.44
CA VAL A 584 -5.76 26.93 21.66
C VAL A 584 -4.98 27.44 22.87
N LEU A 585 -3.71 27.03 23.02
CA LEU A 585 -2.84 27.49 24.11
C LEU A 585 -2.54 29.00 24.02
N VAL A 586 -2.37 29.57 22.83
CA VAL A 586 -2.18 31.03 22.67
C VAL A 586 -3.44 31.81 23.06
N VAL A 587 -4.63 31.36 22.64
CA VAL A 587 -5.91 32.01 23.00
C VAL A 587 -6.14 31.95 24.51
N PHE A 588 -5.94 30.79 25.15
CA PHE A 588 -6.07 30.68 26.60
C PHE A 588 -5.00 31.47 27.37
N GLY A 589 -3.75 31.48 26.92
CA GLY A 589 -2.69 32.30 27.53
C GLY A 589 -2.99 33.81 27.48
N ILE A 590 -3.56 34.29 26.36
CA ILE A 590 -4.05 35.68 26.24
C ILE A 590 -5.24 35.93 27.18
N LEU A 591 -6.21 35.01 27.24
CA LEU A 591 -7.36 35.14 28.16
C LEU A 591 -6.95 35.20 29.63
N VAL A 592 -5.99 34.36 30.05
CA VAL A 592 -5.44 34.36 31.42
C VAL A 592 -4.72 35.67 31.73
N LEU A 593 -3.94 36.22 30.79
CA LEU A 593 -3.31 37.53 31.00
C LEU A 593 -4.32 38.68 31.05
N VAL A 594 -5.33 38.69 30.19
CA VAL A 594 -6.36 39.76 30.14
C VAL A 594 -7.25 39.75 31.38
N HIS A 595 -7.67 38.58 31.87
CA HIS A 595 -8.57 38.49 33.03
C HIS A 595 -7.80 38.45 34.37
N GLY A 596 -6.64 37.79 34.40
CA GLY A 596 -5.76 37.70 35.58
C GLY A 596 -5.10 39.03 35.96
N ALA A 597 -4.98 39.99 35.03
CA ALA A 597 -4.50 41.34 35.32
C ALA A 597 -5.36 42.11 36.34
N SER A 598 -6.64 41.71 36.53
CA SER A 598 -7.55 42.36 37.49
C SER A 598 -7.21 42.08 38.96
N LEU A 599 -6.41 41.05 39.27
CA LEU A 599 -6.11 40.60 40.65
C LEU A 599 -4.60 40.58 40.95
N GLY A 600 -3.91 41.67 40.59
CA GLY A 600 -2.47 41.88 40.84
C GLY A 600 -2.01 41.96 42.32
N GLY A 601 -2.82 41.51 43.28
CA GLY A 601 -2.47 41.48 44.71
C GLY A 601 -1.56 40.33 45.13
N SER A 602 -1.52 39.23 44.35
CA SER A 602 -0.63 38.10 44.57
C SER A 602 -0.08 37.59 43.24
N GLY A 603 1.22 37.79 42.99
CA GLY A 603 1.85 37.59 41.68
C GLY A 603 1.78 36.17 41.10
N ALA A 604 1.31 35.18 41.85
CA ALA A 604 1.18 33.78 41.40
C ALA A 604 0.35 33.65 40.10
N GLY A 605 -0.78 34.34 39.97
CA GLY A 605 -1.59 34.31 38.75
C GLY A 605 -0.90 34.92 37.53
N LEU A 606 -0.10 35.98 37.74
CA LEU A 606 0.66 36.64 36.68
C LEU A 606 1.88 35.82 36.24
N TRP A 607 2.56 35.15 37.18
CA TRP A 607 3.61 34.17 36.88
C TRP A 607 3.07 32.91 36.19
N ALA A 608 1.89 32.42 36.59
CA ALA A 608 1.23 31.31 35.90
C ALA A 608 0.86 31.70 34.47
N GLY A 609 0.15 32.81 34.25
CA GLY A 609 -0.19 33.30 32.90
C GLY A 609 1.03 33.58 32.02
N ALA A 610 2.12 34.09 32.58
CA ALA A 610 3.38 34.25 31.86
C ALA A 610 4.04 32.90 31.51
N ALA A 611 4.03 31.92 32.42
CA ALA A 611 4.54 30.58 32.15
C ALA A 611 3.68 29.81 31.16
N ALA A 612 2.35 29.95 31.21
CA ALA A 612 1.40 29.41 30.25
C ALA A 612 1.65 29.97 28.84
N LEU A 613 1.83 31.30 28.73
CA LEU A 613 2.16 31.94 27.45
C LEU A 613 3.54 31.51 26.94
N VAL A 614 4.54 31.38 27.81
CA VAL A 614 5.88 30.89 27.41
C VAL A 614 5.83 29.41 27.00
N ALA A 615 5.11 28.55 27.72
CA ALA A 615 4.95 27.13 27.37
C ALA A 615 4.14 26.95 26.08
N GLY A 616 3.08 27.75 25.87
CA GLY A 616 2.30 27.79 24.65
C GLY A 616 3.10 28.33 23.46
N ALA A 617 3.84 29.42 23.63
CA ALA A 617 4.72 29.98 22.60
C ALA A 617 5.88 29.02 22.27
N LEU A 618 6.49 28.37 23.26
CA LEU A 618 7.49 27.32 23.05
C LEU A 618 6.88 26.05 22.46
N GLY A 619 5.61 25.74 22.71
CA GLY A 619 4.88 24.64 22.05
C GLY A 619 4.59 24.95 20.58
N VAL A 620 4.15 26.17 20.26
CA VAL A 620 4.01 26.67 18.89
C VAL A 620 5.36 26.66 18.18
N VAL A 621 6.41 27.22 18.79
CA VAL A 621 7.77 27.24 18.23
C VAL A 621 8.35 25.84 18.11
N ALA A 622 8.11 24.91 19.04
CA ALA A 622 8.55 23.52 18.91
C ALA A 622 7.76 22.77 17.83
N THR A 623 6.48 23.08 17.61
CA THR A 623 5.68 22.51 16.51
C THR A 623 6.17 23.03 15.15
N LEU A 624 6.47 24.33 15.05
CA LEU A 624 7.03 24.95 13.85
C LEU A 624 8.49 24.50 13.61
N ALA A 625 9.29 24.36 14.66
CA ALA A 625 10.67 23.87 14.59
C ALA A 625 10.74 22.37 14.32
N ALA A 626 9.74 21.57 14.69
CA ALA A 626 9.62 20.18 14.28
C ALA A 626 9.41 20.01 12.77
N SER A 627 8.96 21.06 12.06
CA SER A 627 8.96 21.13 10.59
C SER A 627 10.37 21.37 10.00
N SER A 628 11.35 21.73 10.83
CA SER A 628 12.74 22.02 10.46
C SER A 628 13.68 20.87 10.87
N THR A 629 14.56 20.44 9.98
CA THR A 629 15.29 19.16 10.09
C THR A 629 16.48 19.15 11.07
N LYS A 630 16.59 20.11 12.00
CA LYS A 630 17.73 20.21 12.94
C LYS A 630 17.40 19.79 14.37
N THR A 631 17.68 18.52 14.66
CA THR A 631 17.96 17.97 16.00
C THR A 631 16.94 18.36 17.09
N ASN A 632 15.75 17.76 17.02
CA ASN A 632 14.63 17.99 17.95
C ASN A 632 14.84 17.42 19.38
N SER A 633 16.04 17.49 19.93
CA SER A 633 16.28 17.29 21.37
C SER A 633 16.10 18.59 22.15
N ALA A 634 16.70 19.70 21.69
CA ALA A 634 16.72 20.97 22.42
C ALA A 634 15.33 21.60 22.58
N PHE A 635 14.59 21.83 21.49
CA PHE A 635 13.28 22.49 21.55
C PHE A 635 12.19 21.60 22.16
N SER A 636 12.20 20.29 21.90
CA SER A 636 11.26 19.35 22.50
C SER A 636 11.53 19.15 23.99
N SER A 637 12.80 19.12 24.42
CA SER A 637 13.15 19.13 25.85
C SER A 637 12.85 20.49 26.51
N ALA A 638 13.01 21.61 25.81
CA ALA A 638 12.62 22.93 26.31
C ALA A 638 11.09 23.07 26.44
N HIS A 639 10.31 22.50 25.52
CA HIS A 639 8.85 22.45 25.62
C HIS A 639 8.40 21.49 26.74
N LEU A 640 9.04 20.32 26.90
CA LEU A 640 8.78 19.42 28.04
C LEU A 640 9.15 20.08 29.37
N ALA A 641 10.32 20.71 29.48
CA ALA A 641 10.75 21.43 30.68
C ALA A 641 9.82 22.62 30.98
N SER A 642 9.42 23.40 29.96
CA SER A 642 8.46 24.49 30.12
C SER A 642 7.06 23.97 30.48
N SER A 643 6.67 22.77 30.04
CA SER A 643 5.41 22.13 30.43
C SER A 643 5.47 21.58 31.86
N LEU A 644 6.62 21.07 32.32
CA LEU A 644 6.85 20.68 33.71
C LEU A 644 6.89 21.92 34.64
N ILE A 645 7.46 23.03 34.19
CA ILE A 645 7.43 24.32 34.90
C ILE A 645 6.01 24.89 34.94
N ALA A 646 5.27 24.87 33.82
CA ALA A 646 3.86 25.26 33.76
C ALA A 646 2.99 24.36 34.65
N LEU A 647 3.22 23.04 34.68
CA LEU A 647 2.55 22.11 35.59
C LEU A 647 2.86 22.42 37.07
N ALA A 648 4.09 22.75 37.42
CA ALA A 648 4.48 23.12 38.78
C ALA A 648 3.86 24.47 39.22
N LEU A 649 3.87 25.46 38.33
CA LEU A 649 3.27 26.77 38.57
C LEU A 649 1.73 26.71 38.57
N SER A 650 1.12 25.89 37.70
CA SER A 650 -0.32 25.60 37.69
C SER A 650 -0.77 24.88 38.97
N ASN A 651 0.04 23.96 39.52
CA ASN A 651 -0.22 23.38 40.84
C ASN A 651 -0.25 24.46 41.93
N MET A 652 0.76 25.34 41.98
CA MET A 652 0.78 26.44 42.96
C MET A 652 -0.35 27.46 42.73
N ALA A 653 -0.68 27.79 41.47
CA ALA A 653 -1.80 28.65 41.11
C ALA A 653 -3.13 28.03 41.56
N THR A 654 -3.36 26.75 41.28
CA THR A 654 -4.53 25.99 41.75
C THR A 654 -4.65 25.99 43.27
N ILE A 655 -3.54 25.76 44.00
CA ILE A 655 -3.54 25.77 45.48
C ILE A 655 -3.81 27.18 46.03
N THR A 656 -3.21 28.23 45.45
CA THR A 656 -3.46 29.62 45.87
C THR A 656 -4.85 30.13 45.51
N ALA A 657 -5.41 29.70 44.37
CA ALA A 657 -6.79 29.98 43.98
C ALA A 657 -7.78 29.24 44.90
N LEU A 658 -7.55 27.95 45.19
CA LEU A 658 -8.39 27.16 46.09
C LEU A 658 -8.37 27.74 47.52
N THR A 659 -7.20 28.12 48.03
CA THR A 659 -7.10 28.75 49.36
C THR A 659 -7.68 30.17 49.39
N ALA A 660 -7.66 30.92 48.28
CA ALA A 660 -8.40 32.18 48.15
C ALA A 660 -9.92 31.94 48.16
N VAL A 661 -10.44 31.01 47.35
CA VAL A 661 -11.87 30.62 47.34
C VAL A 661 -12.33 30.15 48.72
N VAL A 662 -11.53 29.35 49.43
CA VAL A 662 -11.86 28.89 50.80
C VAL A 662 -11.83 30.05 51.80
N ARG A 663 -10.82 30.93 51.76
CA ARG A 663 -10.74 32.12 52.62
C ARG A 663 -11.93 33.07 52.40
N ASP A 664 -12.27 33.32 51.14
CA ASP A 664 -13.25 34.35 50.77
C ASP A 664 -14.69 33.81 50.74
N SER A 665 -14.91 32.49 50.73
CA SER A 665 -16.20 31.88 51.08
C SER A 665 -16.41 31.74 52.59
N GLN A 666 -15.34 31.70 53.40
CA GLN A 666 -15.42 31.79 54.87
C GLN A 666 -15.69 33.22 55.36
N ARG A 667 -15.57 34.24 54.50
CA ARG A 667 -16.05 35.60 54.74
C ARG A 667 -17.57 35.66 54.54
N ALA A 668 -18.32 35.21 55.54
CA ALA A 668 -19.76 35.38 55.56
C ALA A 668 -20.13 36.88 55.53
N PRO A 669 -21.06 37.32 54.67
CA PRO A 669 -21.68 38.63 54.81
C PRO A 669 -22.69 38.57 55.97
N ASP A 670 -22.47 39.34 57.04
CA ASP A 670 -23.47 39.53 58.10
C ASP A 670 -24.64 40.37 57.55
N VAL A 671 -25.63 39.69 56.97
CA VAL A 671 -26.86 40.29 56.43
C VAL A 671 -27.75 40.79 57.57
N SER A 672 -27.43 41.99 58.06
CA SER A 672 -28.18 42.71 59.09
C SER A 672 -29.43 43.36 58.48
N PHE A 673 -30.56 42.67 58.62
CA PHE A 673 -31.89 43.22 58.32
C PHE A 673 -32.22 44.41 59.24
N LEU A 674 -32.51 45.61 58.69
CA LEU A 674 -33.81 46.30 58.85
C LEU A 674 -33.86 47.75 58.31
N SER A 675 -35.11 48.17 58.06
CA SER A 675 -35.64 49.55 57.94
C SER A 675 -35.42 50.36 56.66
N LEU A 676 -36.53 50.90 56.14
CA LEU A 676 -36.62 51.89 55.06
C LEU A 676 -36.81 53.29 55.66
N SER A 677 -36.11 54.30 55.14
CA SER A 677 -36.65 55.68 54.99
C SER A 677 -35.69 56.63 54.26
N GLY A 678 -36.21 57.38 53.28
CA GLY A 678 -35.77 58.75 52.99
C GLY A 678 -34.59 58.97 52.04
N ASP A 679 -34.92 59.16 50.76
CA ASP A 679 -34.34 60.11 49.78
C ASP A 679 -32.83 60.18 49.43
N ASP A 680 -32.63 60.83 48.28
CA ASP A 680 -31.42 61.39 47.67
C ASP A 680 -30.24 60.47 47.24
N SER A 681 -29.98 60.60 45.93
CA SER A 681 -28.79 60.27 45.14
C SER A 681 -27.53 59.74 45.85
N ASN A 682 -27.17 58.50 45.54
CA ASN A 682 -25.77 58.10 45.34
C ASN A 682 -25.65 56.89 44.40
N VAL A 683 -24.46 56.69 43.84
CA VAL A 683 -24.15 55.54 42.96
C VAL A 683 -24.08 54.26 43.79
N MET A 684 -24.73 53.18 43.35
CA MET A 684 -24.59 51.86 43.98
C MET A 684 -23.17 51.31 43.78
N GLU A 685 -22.40 51.26 44.85
CA GLU A 685 -21.13 50.53 44.92
C GLU A 685 -21.44 49.03 45.15
N VAL A 686 -21.42 48.23 44.08
CA VAL A 686 -21.85 46.81 44.13
C VAL A 686 -20.67 45.87 44.42
N ASP A 687 -20.63 45.37 45.66
CA ASP A 687 -19.94 44.16 46.13
C ASP A 687 -18.60 43.78 45.46
N ASN A 688 -17.53 44.43 45.91
CA ASN A 688 -16.15 43.96 45.71
C ASN A 688 -15.93 42.50 46.18
N GLY A 689 -16.73 41.99 47.12
CA GLY A 689 -16.65 40.62 47.62
C GLY A 689 -17.07 39.57 46.59
N LEU A 690 -18.21 39.75 45.93
CA LEU A 690 -18.73 38.78 44.95
C LEU A 690 -17.84 38.72 43.69
N ALA A 691 -17.33 39.88 43.24
CA ALA A 691 -16.38 39.95 42.14
C ALA A 691 -15.07 39.19 42.46
N GLY A 692 -14.53 39.37 43.67
CA GLY A 692 -13.32 38.65 44.13
C GLY A 692 -13.52 37.14 44.21
N LEU A 693 -14.69 36.67 44.68
CA LEU A 693 -15.02 35.25 44.75
C LEU A 693 -15.17 34.63 43.34
N LEU A 694 -15.93 35.27 42.44
CA LEU A 694 -16.12 34.80 41.06
C LEU A 694 -14.80 34.73 40.29
N ALA A 695 -13.94 35.73 40.43
CA ALA A 695 -12.63 35.74 39.79
C ALA A 695 -11.67 34.69 40.38
N SER A 696 -11.76 34.40 41.69
CA SER A 696 -10.99 33.31 42.33
C SER A 696 -11.45 31.93 41.86
N ILE A 697 -12.75 31.74 41.63
CA ILE A 697 -13.32 30.52 41.02
C ILE A 697 -12.89 30.40 39.55
N GLY A 698 -12.91 31.51 38.79
CA GLY A 698 -12.43 31.55 37.40
C GLY A 698 -10.94 31.18 37.27
N LEU A 699 -10.10 31.69 38.18
CA LEU A 699 -8.68 31.32 38.26
C LEU A 699 -8.51 29.83 38.59
N LEU A 700 -9.29 29.29 39.53
CA LEU A 700 -9.25 27.87 39.89
C LEU A 700 -9.58 26.97 38.69
N VAL A 701 -10.63 27.28 37.93
CA VAL A 701 -11.02 26.53 36.72
C VAL A 701 -9.94 26.62 35.63
N ALA A 702 -9.38 27.81 35.40
CA ALA A 702 -8.32 28.01 34.42
C ALA A 702 -7.04 27.23 34.77
N SER A 703 -6.57 27.30 36.02
CA SER A 703 -5.37 26.58 36.46
C SER A 703 -5.57 25.05 36.47
N VAL A 704 -6.77 24.55 36.76
CA VAL A 704 -7.08 23.10 36.63
C VAL A 704 -7.07 22.66 35.17
N ALA A 705 -7.60 23.47 34.24
CA ALA A 705 -7.52 23.16 32.81
C ALA A 705 -6.07 23.16 32.29
N GLU A 706 -5.26 24.16 32.69
CA GLU A 706 -3.83 24.22 32.34
C GLU A 706 -3.03 23.05 32.94
N LEU A 707 -3.37 22.63 34.17
CA LEU A 707 -2.79 21.46 34.83
C LEU A 707 -3.03 20.18 34.02
N LEU A 708 -4.26 19.96 33.57
CA LEU A 708 -4.63 18.77 32.78
C LEU A 708 -3.94 18.76 31.42
N VAL A 709 -3.89 19.90 30.71
CA VAL A 709 -3.21 20.00 29.41
C VAL A 709 -1.69 19.83 29.57
N SER A 710 -1.08 20.49 30.56
CA SER A 710 0.36 20.34 30.84
C SER A 710 0.72 18.91 31.25
N GLY A 711 -0.13 18.27 32.05
CA GLY A 711 0.01 16.86 32.43
C GLY A 711 -0.06 15.92 31.23
N TYR A 712 -1.03 16.13 30.33
CA TYR A 712 -1.16 15.37 29.08
C TYR A 712 0.04 15.56 28.14
N SER A 713 0.53 16.80 27.98
CA SER A 713 1.76 17.07 27.22
C SER A 713 2.97 16.37 27.84
N CYS A 714 3.14 16.39 29.16
CA CYS A 714 4.19 15.66 29.84
C CYS A 714 4.07 14.14 29.63
N LEU A 715 2.88 13.54 29.78
CA LEU A 715 2.65 12.11 29.56
C LEU A 715 2.91 11.66 28.12
N THR A 716 2.58 12.50 27.12
CA THR A 716 2.74 12.15 25.70
C THR A 716 4.13 12.44 25.12
N LEU A 717 4.88 13.38 25.71
CA LEU A 717 6.25 13.73 25.28
C LEU A 717 7.33 12.95 26.03
N THR A 718 7.13 12.62 27.31
CA THR A 718 8.14 11.90 28.12
C THR A 718 8.61 10.57 27.50
N PRO A 719 7.73 9.62 27.08
CA PRO A 719 8.19 8.36 26.47
C PRO A 719 8.80 8.53 25.08
N LYS A 720 8.66 9.71 24.45
CA LYS A 720 9.28 10.05 23.16
C LYS A 720 10.67 10.68 23.30
N LEU A 721 11.01 11.18 24.51
CA LEU A 721 12.26 11.89 24.79
C LEU A 721 13.15 11.17 25.81
N CYS A 722 12.58 10.34 26.69
CA CYS A 722 13.29 9.60 27.72
C CYS A 722 13.26 8.09 27.43
N GLY A 723 14.38 7.52 26.96
CA GLY A 723 14.48 6.11 26.60
C GLY A 723 14.16 5.13 27.74
N CYS A 724 14.34 5.54 29.00
CA CYS A 724 14.03 4.73 30.19
C CYS A 724 12.53 4.54 30.45
N LEU A 725 11.66 5.28 29.75
CA LEU A 725 10.20 5.22 29.85
C LEU A 725 9.52 4.86 28.52
N ARG A 726 10.30 4.42 27.53
CA ARG A 726 9.77 3.86 26.29
C ARG A 726 9.22 2.47 26.62
N ALA A 727 7.94 2.23 26.33
CA ALA A 727 7.37 0.90 26.48
C ALA A 727 8.08 -0.08 25.51
N ASN A 728 8.65 -1.15 26.04
CA ASN A 728 9.08 -2.27 25.22
C ASN A 728 7.83 -3.02 24.76
N THR A 729 7.58 -3.06 23.44
CA THR A 729 6.51 -3.86 22.83
C THR A 729 6.92 -5.33 22.73
N THR A 730 7.28 -5.90 23.87
CA THR A 730 7.60 -7.31 24.11
C THR A 730 7.10 -7.63 25.53
N ASP A 731 6.09 -8.51 25.61
CA ASP A 731 5.34 -8.96 26.82
C ASP A 731 4.01 -8.23 27.14
N GLU A 732 2.98 -8.42 26.32
CA GLU A 732 1.57 -8.40 26.78
C GLU A 732 0.76 -9.58 26.21
N MET A 733 0.87 -10.76 26.83
CA MET A 733 -0.18 -11.80 26.72
C MET A 733 -0.24 -12.79 27.91
N VAL A 734 -0.48 -12.28 29.12
CA VAL A 734 -1.11 -13.06 30.21
C VAL A 734 -2.11 -12.18 30.94
N ILE A 735 -3.36 -12.63 31.06
CA ILE A 735 -4.39 -11.95 31.85
C ILE A 735 -4.27 -12.38 33.32
N ASP A 736 -3.93 -11.45 34.21
CA ASP A 736 -4.42 -11.47 35.60
C ASP A 736 -4.51 -10.05 36.18
N GLY A 737 -5.50 -9.83 37.04
CA GLY A 737 -6.01 -8.50 37.42
C GLY A 737 -5.29 -7.84 38.60
N HIS A 738 -4.05 -7.38 38.44
CA HIS A 738 -3.45 -6.47 39.43
C HIS A 738 -2.44 -5.46 38.86
N LEU A 739 -2.67 -4.16 39.09
CA LEU A 739 -1.79 -3.05 38.67
C LEU A 739 -0.40 -3.15 39.31
N LYS A 740 0.64 -3.40 38.51
CA LYS A 740 2.05 -3.50 38.93
C LYS A 740 2.75 -2.13 39.08
N THR A 741 2.19 -1.22 39.89
CA THR A 741 2.89 0.01 40.31
C THR A 741 3.87 -0.20 41.48
N SER A 742 3.89 -1.39 42.09
CA SER A 742 4.59 -1.66 43.35
C SER A 742 6.13 -1.73 43.27
N ASN A 743 6.72 -1.91 42.08
CA ASN A 743 8.09 -2.44 41.99
C ASN A 743 9.20 -1.45 42.42
N MET A 744 9.05 -0.13 42.23
CA MET A 744 10.03 0.84 42.73
C MET A 744 9.93 1.07 44.25
N VAL A 745 8.71 1.22 44.78
CA VAL A 745 8.51 1.53 46.21
C VAL A 745 8.84 0.31 47.07
N HIS A 746 8.44 -0.89 46.67
CA HIS A 746 8.76 -2.11 47.41
C HIS A 746 10.27 -2.38 47.45
N GLN A 747 11.01 -2.11 46.37
CA GLN A 747 12.47 -2.27 46.33
C GLN A 747 13.21 -1.23 47.18
N TRP A 748 12.66 -0.01 47.32
CA TRP A 748 13.18 1.03 48.22
C TRP A 748 12.88 0.73 49.71
N VAL A 749 11.65 0.28 50.03
CA VAL A 749 11.25 -0.09 51.40
C VAL A 749 12.00 -1.34 51.90
N VAL A 750 12.29 -2.32 51.03
CA VAL A 750 13.14 -3.47 51.38
C VAL A 750 14.59 -3.03 51.63
N THR A 751 15.16 -2.12 50.83
CA THR A 751 16.55 -1.68 51.01
C THR A 751 16.79 -0.79 52.23
N GLN A 752 15.77 -0.17 52.83
CA GLN A 752 15.93 0.53 54.11
C GLN A 752 15.97 -0.38 55.35
N ASN A 753 15.51 -1.64 55.23
CA ASN A 753 15.32 -2.53 56.40
C ASN A 753 16.51 -3.45 56.72
N HIS A 754 17.67 -3.30 56.06
CA HIS A 754 18.87 -4.11 56.33
C HIS A 754 20.12 -3.26 56.60
N MET A 755 20.47 -3.13 57.89
CA MET A 755 21.77 -2.62 58.34
C MET A 755 22.89 -3.62 57.95
N PRO A 756 23.98 -3.19 57.27
CA PRO A 756 24.98 -4.10 56.71
C PRO A 756 26.04 -4.55 57.73
N ALA A 757 26.30 -5.85 57.78
CA ALA A 757 27.35 -6.45 58.60
C ALA A 757 28.74 -6.40 57.93
N LYS A 758 29.38 -5.22 57.99
CA LYS A 758 30.80 -4.93 57.66
C LYS A 758 31.28 -5.06 56.19
N ASN A 759 32.22 -4.16 55.87
CA ASN A 759 33.18 -4.19 54.76
C ASN A 759 32.65 -4.00 53.32
N GLN A 760 32.34 -2.74 52.95
CA GLN A 760 32.99 -2.03 51.83
C GLN A 760 32.62 -0.52 51.85
N GLN A 761 33.41 0.33 51.18
CA GLN A 761 33.23 1.79 51.17
C GLN A 761 32.59 2.29 49.86
N PRO A 762 31.68 3.29 49.90
CA PRO A 762 31.18 3.94 48.69
C PRO A 762 32.13 5.07 48.20
N PRO A 763 32.27 5.28 46.87
CA PRO A 763 33.02 6.42 46.32
C PRO A 763 32.20 7.72 46.34
N VAL A 764 32.89 8.85 46.43
CA VAL A 764 32.31 10.21 46.40
C VAL A 764 32.54 10.85 45.04
N TYR A 765 31.52 11.49 44.46
CA TYR A 765 31.65 12.31 43.26
C TYR A 765 31.68 13.80 43.62
N LEU A 766 32.71 14.50 43.14
CA LEU A 766 32.91 15.94 43.33
C LEU A 766 32.52 16.71 42.06
N VAL A 767 31.89 17.87 42.25
CA VAL A 767 31.54 18.81 41.17
C VAL A 767 32.75 19.67 40.81
N HIS A 768 32.94 20.03 39.54
CA HIS A 768 33.90 21.04 39.07
C HIS A 768 33.20 22.05 38.12
N PRO A 769 33.53 23.36 38.18
CA PRO A 769 32.82 24.41 37.43
C PRO A 769 33.46 24.80 36.08
N MET A 770 32.68 25.52 35.26
CA MET A 770 33.07 26.08 33.96
C MET A 770 33.78 27.45 34.07
N PRO A 771 34.71 27.78 33.15
CA PRO A 771 35.22 29.14 32.92
C PRO A 771 34.71 29.78 31.60
N VAL A 772 34.80 31.11 31.47
CA VAL A 772 34.44 31.93 30.28
C VAL A 772 35.49 33.06 30.08
N PRO A 773 35.45 33.97 29.06
CA PRO A 773 36.62 34.19 28.19
C PRO A 773 37.28 35.59 28.22
N ILE A 774 38.49 35.72 27.64
CA ILE A 774 39.21 37.00 27.40
C ILE A 774 39.93 36.98 26.01
N HIS A 775 40.10 38.15 25.39
CA HIS A 775 40.71 38.46 24.07
C HIS A 775 41.78 39.59 24.22
N PRO A 776 42.45 40.14 23.17
CA PRO A 776 43.15 39.56 21.98
C PRO A 776 44.55 40.20 21.70
N MET A 777 45.37 39.73 20.72
CA MET A 777 46.42 40.57 20.07
C MET A 777 46.95 40.10 18.66
N ILE A 778 46.75 40.96 17.64
CA ILE A 778 47.62 41.46 16.52
C ILE A 778 48.77 40.58 15.88
N GLN A 779 48.56 40.16 14.60
CA GLN A 779 49.36 40.28 13.31
C GLN A 779 50.89 40.63 13.25
N PRO A 780 51.62 40.55 12.08
CA PRO A 780 51.70 39.60 10.92
C PRO A 780 53.20 39.31 10.45
N PRO A 781 53.65 39.24 9.14
CA PRO A 781 53.52 38.23 8.06
C PRO A 781 54.84 37.69 7.38
N TYR A 782 54.72 36.90 6.28
CA TYR A 782 55.68 36.51 5.21
C TYR A 782 56.67 35.33 5.37
N GLY A 783 56.88 34.54 4.29
CA GLY A 783 58.06 33.66 4.10
C GLY A 783 57.93 32.44 3.14
N MET A 784 58.58 32.50 1.96
CA MET A 784 58.94 31.41 1.01
C MET A 784 60.23 31.90 0.26
N PRO A 785 61.07 31.09 -0.43
CA PRO A 785 60.91 29.68 -0.87
C PRO A 785 62.20 28.80 -0.73
N SER A 786 62.21 27.64 -1.44
CA SER A 786 63.33 27.02 -2.21
C SER A 786 63.91 25.65 -1.77
N THR A 787 64.35 24.89 -2.78
CA THR A 787 64.97 23.55 -2.76
C THR A 787 66.35 23.61 -3.48
N PRO A 788 67.16 22.53 -3.54
CA PRO A 788 67.14 21.71 -4.78
C PRO A 788 67.62 20.23 -4.68
N GLY A 789 67.28 19.43 -5.72
CA GLY A 789 68.01 18.20 -6.12
C GLY A 789 67.13 16.93 -6.27
N GLY A 790 67.10 16.21 -7.41
CA GLY A 790 67.61 16.53 -8.76
C GLY A 790 67.61 15.32 -9.74
N PHE A 791 67.05 15.50 -10.95
CA PHE A 791 67.27 14.85 -12.28
C PHE A 791 67.78 13.38 -12.39
N VAL A 792 67.38 12.48 -13.32
CA VAL A 792 66.75 12.49 -14.67
C VAL A 792 66.05 11.10 -14.89
N SER A 793 65.33 10.67 -15.95
CA SER A 793 64.92 11.14 -17.31
C SER A 793 63.60 10.42 -17.74
N ALA A 794 63.23 10.35 -19.04
CA ALA A 794 62.02 9.67 -19.54
C ALA A 794 62.17 8.96 -20.92
N ARG A 795 61.39 7.89 -21.18
CA ARG A 795 60.79 7.57 -22.51
C ARG A 795 59.67 6.51 -22.46
N SER A 796 59.08 6.19 -23.63
CA SER A 796 57.76 5.58 -23.88
C SER A 796 57.79 4.14 -24.45
N LEU A 797 56.73 3.34 -24.16
CA LEU A 797 56.03 2.28 -24.97
C LEU A 797 56.86 1.28 -25.82
N PRO A 798 56.47 -0.02 -25.98
CA PRO A 798 55.10 -0.46 -26.33
C PRO A 798 54.67 -1.82 -25.64
N PRO A 799 54.02 -2.88 -26.22
CA PRO A 799 52.89 -3.56 -25.51
C PRO A 799 52.87 -5.12 -25.42
N MET A 800 52.00 -5.67 -24.55
CA MET A 800 51.48 -7.08 -24.50
C MET A 800 52.52 -8.19 -24.15
N PRO A 801 52.13 -9.33 -23.50
CA PRO A 801 51.19 -10.35 -24.02
C PRO A 801 50.14 -10.92 -23.02
N TYR A 802 49.32 -11.87 -23.51
CA TYR A 802 48.23 -12.56 -22.80
C TYR A 802 48.67 -13.73 -21.91
N GLY A 803 47.82 -14.07 -20.92
CA GLY A 803 47.74 -15.39 -20.28
C GLY A 803 47.45 -15.32 -18.76
N ALA A 804 46.60 -16.16 -18.15
CA ALA A 804 45.60 -17.08 -18.70
C ALA A 804 44.51 -17.34 -17.62
N MET A 805 43.26 -17.61 -18.02
CA MET A 805 42.17 -17.97 -17.10
C MET A 805 42.26 -19.44 -16.65
N PRO A 806 42.00 -19.78 -15.37
CA PRO A 806 41.78 -21.16 -14.95
C PRO A 806 40.39 -21.67 -15.41
N MET A 807 40.34 -22.91 -15.88
CA MET A 807 39.09 -23.60 -16.23
C MET A 807 38.28 -23.97 -14.98
N LEU A 808 36.95 -23.90 -15.09
CA LEU A 808 36.02 -24.55 -14.17
C LEU A 808 35.17 -25.59 -14.93
N SER A 809 34.87 -26.70 -14.26
CA SER A 809 34.44 -27.95 -14.90
C SER A 809 32.99 -27.95 -15.39
N HIS A 810 32.71 -28.80 -16.39
CA HIS A 810 31.38 -29.02 -16.93
C HIS A 810 30.38 -29.53 -15.88
N MET A 811 29.18 -28.94 -15.84
CA MET A 811 27.98 -29.57 -15.29
C MET A 811 27.27 -30.43 -16.38
N PRO A 812 26.60 -31.53 -15.99
CA PRO A 812 25.86 -32.38 -16.92
C PRO A 812 24.48 -31.80 -17.28
N PRO A 813 23.88 -32.21 -18.42
CA PRO A 813 22.52 -31.81 -18.78
C PRO A 813 21.48 -32.55 -17.93
N TYR A 814 20.53 -31.82 -17.34
CA TYR A 814 19.34 -32.40 -16.70
C TYR A 814 18.27 -32.82 -17.74
N PRO A 815 17.42 -33.81 -17.42
CA PRO A 815 16.71 -34.57 -18.45
C PRO A 815 15.34 -34.02 -18.87
N GLY A 816 15.07 -34.08 -20.18
CA GLY A 816 13.82 -34.60 -20.74
C GLY A 816 12.47 -34.03 -20.25
N ARG A 817 12.08 -32.87 -20.78
CA ARG A 817 10.64 -32.50 -20.86
C ARG A 817 9.88 -33.56 -21.70
N PRO A 818 8.73 -34.09 -21.25
CA PRO A 818 7.92 -35.01 -22.05
C PRO A 818 7.50 -34.40 -23.39
N GLN A 819 7.50 -35.22 -24.45
CA GLN A 819 7.11 -34.77 -25.80
C GLN A 819 5.60 -34.90 -26.03
N SER A 820 4.86 -33.79 -25.95
CA SER A 820 3.52 -33.70 -26.55
C SER A 820 3.64 -33.55 -28.08
N GLN A 821 2.73 -34.21 -28.81
CA GLN A 821 2.94 -34.49 -30.24
C GLN A 821 2.54 -33.32 -31.16
N MET A 822 3.48 -32.77 -31.91
CA MET A 822 3.21 -31.74 -32.93
C MET A 822 2.43 -32.33 -34.12
N PHE A 823 1.11 -32.16 -34.14
CA PHE A 823 0.28 -32.62 -35.26
C PHE A 823 0.49 -31.73 -36.51
N ARG A 824 1.13 -32.30 -37.53
CA ARG A 824 1.63 -31.56 -38.71
C ARG A 824 0.57 -31.47 -39.82
N SER A 825 -0.28 -30.45 -39.79
CA SER A 825 -1.25 -30.19 -40.86
C SER A 825 -0.57 -29.95 -42.22
N LYS A 826 -1.04 -30.60 -43.29
CA LYS A 826 -0.62 -30.35 -44.67
C LYS A 826 -1.70 -29.56 -45.41
N HIS A 827 -1.36 -28.37 -45.91
CA HIS A 827 -2.25 -27.64 -46.82
C HIS A 827 -2.43 -28.38 -48.15
N LYS A 828 -3.65 -28.33 -48.69
CA LYS A 828 -3.93 -28.47 -50.13
C LYS A 828 -4.94 -27.39 -50.54
N ARG A 829 -4.53 -26.51 -51.46
CA ARG A 829 -5.40 -25.74 -52.37
C ARG A 829 -5.91 -26.71 -53.45
N GLN A 830 -6.97 -26.52 -54.26
CA GLN A 830 -7.89 -25.43 -54.68
C GLN A 830 -9.03 -26.14 -55.50
N PRO A 831 -9.94 -25.50 -56.27
CA PRO A 831 -10.71 -24.24 -56.17
C PRO A 831 -12.25 -24.49 -56.37
N PHE A 832 -12.99 -23.49 -56.90
CA PHE A 832 -14.44 -23.45 -57.30
C PHE A 832 -15.49 -23.27 -56.18
N ALA A 833 -16.70 -22.74 -56.44
CA ALA A 833 -17.15 -21.58 -57.25
C ALA A 833 -18.68 -21.35 -57.08
N ASP A 834 -19.11 -20.09 -57.18
CA ASP A 834 -20.43 -19.55 -57.58
C ASP A 834 -21.77 -20.01 -56.93
N GLN A 835 -22.51 -18.99 -56.46
CA GLN A 835 -23.99 -18.78 -56.57
C GLN A 835 -24.93 -19.70 -55.73
N GLU A 836 -26.17 -19.31 -55.39
CA GLU A 836 -27.03 -18.19 -55.86
C GLU A 836 -27.90 -17.56 -54.72
N GLU A 837 -28.77 -16.60 -55.04
CA GLU A 837 -29.61 -15.85 -54.09
C GLU A 837 -30.88 -16.59 -53.58
N THR A 838 -31.43 -16.17 -52.43
CA THR A 838 -32.87 -15.78 -52.40
C THR A 838 -33.17 -14.71 -51.35
N LYS A 839 -33.95 -13.68 -51.72
CA LYS A 839 -34.50 -12.65 -50.81
C LYS A 839 -35.95 -12.97 -50.42
N ARG A 840 -36.44 -12.40 -49.30
CA ARG A 840 -37.83 -11.93 -49.18
C ARG A 840 -37.96 -10.77 -48.18
N HIS A 841 -38.78 -9.78 -48.53
CA HIS A 841 -39.11 -8.61 -47.72
C HIS A 841 -40.50 -8.77 -47.07
N THR A 842 -40.74 -8.03 -45.98
CA THR A 842 -42.04 -7.40 -45.64
C THR A 842 -41.76 -6.02 -45.03
N GLU A 843 -42.72 -5.08 -45.08
CA GLU A 843 -42.47 -3.65 -44.90
C GLU A 843 -42.98 -3.02 -43.58
N VAL A 844 -42.19 -2.05 -43.11
CA VAL A 844 -42.55 -0.75 -42.49
C VAL A 844 -44.03 -0.46 -42.16
N LYS A 845 -44.29 -0.02 -40.91
CA LYS A 845 -45.18 1.13 -40.66
C LYS A 845 -44.85 1.88 -39.36
N ASN A 846 -44.83 3.22 -39.43
CA ASN A 846 -44.78 4.13 -38.29
C ASN A 846 -46.16 4.74 -38.06
N GLU A 847 -46.54 4.99 -36.81
CA GLU A 847 -47.49 6.04 -36.41
C GLU A 847 -47.30 6.39 -34.93
N SER A 848 -47.66 7.62 -34.53
CA SER A 848 -47.49 8.14 -33.16
C SER A 848 -48.78 8.78 -32.64
N PRO A 849 -48.95 8.91 -31.31
CA PRO A 849 -49.44 10.21 -30.83
C PRO A 849 -49.01 10.63 -29.40
N LYS A 850 -48.54 11.89 -29.31
CA LYS A 850 -48.90 12.96 -28.34
C LYS A 850 -48.73 12.80 -26.81
N MET A 851 -48.58 13.97 -26.19
CA MET A 851 -48.41 14.23 -24.75
C MET A 851 -49.75 14.27 -23.98
N ILE A 852 -49.71 13.93 -22.70
CA ILE A 852 -50.41 14.62 -21.61
C ILE A 852 -49.40 14.77 -20.46
N ASN A 853 -49.40 15.90 -19.75
CA ASN A 853 -48.63 16.09 -18.51
C ASN A 853 -49.38 17.10 -17.63
N GLU A 854 -49.75 16.72 -16.41
CA GLU A 854 -50.36 17.61 -15.41
C GLU A 854 -49.63 17.43 -14.07
N ASP A 855 -49.30 18.54 -13.41
CA ASP A 855 -48.67 18.55 -12.09
C ASP A 855 -49.73 18.61 -10.97
N GLN A 856 -49.78 17.64 -10.06
CA GLN A 856 -49.92 17.89 -8.61
C GLN A 856 -49.76 16.64 -7.71
N VAL A 857 -48.71 16.66 -6.88
CA VAL A 857 -48.64 16.31 -5.44
C VAL A 857 -49.33 15.02 -4.92
N ASP A 858 -48.51 13.98 -4.67
CA ASP A 858 -48.16 13.46 -3.32
C ASP A 858 -47.05 12.39 -3.50
N LEU A 859 -45.88 12.42 -2.86
CA LEU A 859 -45.53 12.46 -1.43
C LEU A 859 -45.83 11.18 -0.62
N ALA A 860 -45.74 10.01 -1.25
CA ALA A 860 -45.57 8.73 -0.56
C ALA A 860 -44.75 7.71 -1.38
N GLN A 861 -44.28 6.65 -0.72
CA GLN A 861 -43.75 5.40 -1.30
C GLN A 861 -42.36 5.40 -1.99
N THR A 862 -41.32 5.84 -1.28
CA THR A 862 -39.97 5.25 -1.44
C THR A 862 -39.32 5.00 -0.09
N TYR A 863 -39.67 3.88 0.57
CA TYR A 863 -38.97 3.36 1.76
C TYR A 863 -38.96 1.82 1.72
N THR A 864 -37.78 1.23 1.68
CA THR A 864 -37.57 -0.23 1.63
C THR A 864 -37.52 -0.81 3.05
N GLY A 865 -38.17 -1.95 3.25
CA GLY A 865 -38.64 -2.41 4.57
C GLY A 865 -37.62 -3.05 5.52
N LEU A 866 -36.36 -2.60 5.57
CA LEU A 866 -35.33 -3.17 6.46
C LEU A 866 -35.34 -2.56 7.88
N ASP A 867 -35.39 -1.23 8.01
CA ASP A 867 -35.17 -0.51 9.28
C ASP A 867 -36.16 -0.84 10.41
N LYS A 868 -37.36 -1.34 10.07
CA LYS A 868 -38.44 -1.48 11.04
C LYS A 868 -38.13 -2.49 12.15
N ARG A 869 -37.54 -3.65 11.81
CA ARG A 869 -37.22 -4.69 12.81
C ARG A 869 -36.14 -4.25 13.80
N ILE A 870 -35.06 -3.64 13.29
CA ILE A 870 -33.94 -3.16 14.11
C ILE A 870 -34.44 -2.06 15.06
N SER A 871 -35.31 -1.16 14.57
CA SER A 871 -35.96 -0.12 15.38
C SER A 871 -36.85 -0.73 16.49
N GLU A 872 -37.65 -1.75 16.17
CA GLU A 872 -38.54 -2.41 17.13
C GLU A 872 -37.76 -3.19 18.20
N GLU A 873 -36.64 -3.85 17.85
CA GLU A 873 -35.75 -4.49 18.82
C GLU A 873 -35.05 -3.47 19.74
N PHE A 874 -34.49 -2.38 19.19
CA PHE A 874 -33.85 -1.34 20.00
C PHE A 874 -34.81 -0.69 21.01
N ILE A 875 -36.06 -0.44 20.61
CA ILE A 875 -37.10 0.08 21.50
C ILE A 875 -37.46 -0.95 22.58
N SER A 876 -37.50 -2.25 22.25
CA SER A 876 -37.75 -3.30 23.26
C SER A 876 -36.64 -3.39 24.31
N ILE A 877 -35.37 -3.29 23.89
CA ILE A 877 -34.20 -3.35 24.78
C ILE A 877 -34.09 -2.11 25.67
N ALA A 878 -34.49 -0.94 25.16
CA ALA A 878 -34.46 0.32 25.91
C ALA A 878 -35.56 0.44 26.99
N MET A 879 -36.61 -0.39 26.93
CA MET A 879 -37.83 -0.25 27.74
C MET A 879 -38.00 -1.32 28.84
N ASP A 880 -37.08 -2.27 29.00
CA ASP A 880 -37.07 -3.23 30.13
C ASP A 880 -36.63 -2.55 31.45
N PRO A 881 -37.50 -2.43 32.47
CA PRO A 881 -37.16 -1.77 33.73
C PRO A 881 -36.30 -2.62 34.67
N ASP A 882 -36.41 -3.96 34.63
CA ASP A 882 -36.02 -4.82 35.75
C ASP A 882 -34.53 -5.21 35.76
N ARG A 883 -33.80 -4.97 34.67
CA ARG A 883 -32.38 -5.34 34.53
C ARG A 883 -31.38 -4.42 35.25
N LYS A 884 -31.83 -3.32 35.88
CA LYS A 884 -30.95 -2.32 36.55
C LYS A 884 -30.61 -2.61 38.02
N SER A 885 -31.05 -3.74 38.58
CA SER A 885 -31.10 -3.99 40.03
C SER A 885 -30.02 -4.93 40.60
N LYS A 886 -29.01 -5.37 39.82
CA LYS A 886 -28.12 -6.49 40.20
C LYS A 886 -26.59 -6.33 40.07
N VAL A 887 -26.06 -5.10 39.98
CA VAL A 887 -24.59 -4.86 40.08
C VAL A 887 -24.25 -3.65 40.96
N SER A 888 -24.77 -3.60 42.20
CA SER A 888 -24.27 -2.66 43.22
C SER A 888 -24.65 -3.05 44.66
N SER A 889 -23.89 -3.97 45.26
CA SER A 889 -23.86 -4.18 46.72
C SER A 889 -22.62 -4.96 47.16
N CYS A 890 -22.19 -4.73 48.41
CA CYS A 890 -21.17 -5.49 49.14
C CYS A 890 -19.71 -5.46 48.62
N HIS A 891 -19.01 -4.36 48.94
CA HIS A 891 -17.70 -4.51 49.60
C HIS A 891 -17.92 -5.09 51.02
N GLY A 892 -17.07 -6.01 51.48
CA GLY A 892 -17.11 -6.54 52.85
C GLY A 892 -16.34 -7.85 53.01
N SER A 893 -15.29 -7.86 53.83
CA SER A 893 -14.36 -8.99 53.97
C SER A 893 -14.76 -9.95 55.08
N GLU A 894 -14.58 -11.27 54.88
CA GLU A 894 -14.17 -12.16 55.98
C GLU A 894 -13.47 -13.47 55.53
N ILE A 895 -12.18 -13.55 55.86
CA ILE A 895 -11.40 -14.69 56.40
C ILE A 895 -11.97 -16.12 56.19
N GLY A 896 -11.23 -16.98 55.47
CA GLY A 896 -11.41 -18.44 55.47
C GLY A 896 -10.17 -19.19 54.97
N THR A 897 -9.73 -20.25 55.67
CA THR A 897 -8.41 -20.88 55.44
C THR A 897 -8.44 -22.31 54.88
N ALA A 898 -7.74 -22.50 53.76
CA ALA A 898 -6.84 -23.63 53.44
C ALA A 898 -7.38 -25.04 53.07
N LYS A 899 -6.49 -25.74 52.31
CA LYS A 899 -6.29 -27.19 52.10
C LYS A 899 -7.09 -27.97 51.04
N THR A 900 -6.31 -28.52 50.08
CA THR A 900 -6.37 -29.86 49.45
C THR A 900 -7.71 -30.41 48.94
N PHE A 901 -7.79 -30.97 47.74
CA PHE A 901 -6.75 -31.74 47.02
C PHE A 901 -6.38 -31.17 45.64
#